data_AF-A0A1G1QBK8-F1
#
_entry.id   AF-A0A1G1QBK8-F1
#
_cell.length_a   1.000
_cell.length_b   1.000
_cell.length_c   1.000
_cell.angle_alpha   90.00
_cell.angle_beta   90.00
_cell.angle_gamma   90.00
#
_symmetry.space_group_name_H-M   'P 1'
#
loop_
_entity.id
_entity.type
_entity.pdbx_description
1 polymer ?
#
loop_
_entity_poly.entity_id
_entity_poly.type
_entity_poly.pdbx_seq_one_letter_code
_entity_poly.pdbx_strand_id
1 'polypeptide(L)'
;MRRSALSLRRGILLVLFLLLGCSAELDKTVHLAKKAESFYQEAIRGYQRLLAKDKKNAALRLGLAKLYYSRGDYNNAVDTLKNAEDAQQKKLLAVCFYKSGDYTQALSIFDKLGKLDDGEYLYYYGLTCSKHNLYEQALDILGRIKDKEYLTKAKERIASIQGLAGGYLSNLKPEQRDAVISATEEKYPLAGAVVILADEKMKLLPDNTLAYDSHYIVKILNERGKNDFSEIVLGYDSTYEKVEIEYARTIKPNGEVAAVGEKDIRDVSRYLNFPLYSNARARIISMPEIAEGSIVEYKIRTTQSQLINKDDFDIAYNLQETEPVVSARLAISIPKNRNLRIKTLNPEYNPKNFNLSPVISETGEDKIYRWEFKDIPQIEVEPNMPPKTEINPLILASTFDSWEEIYKWWRGLSKDRISPDKAISDKVSELIQGKKTLEDKIRAIYNYCAQEIRYVGIEYGQAGYQPHPASEIFKNKYGDCKDKAILFVTMLKVAGIDGFPVLIGTRGTPAMEDDFPTVNFNHCIAAVELNNELIFLDITAEVCSFGDLPSDDQKRRVLIFRKDAYEIADTPLVAPEGNRVKSKSQLAIAADETVGALRTVETFGQFDQAQRYWLRYTPPNLIEQGLKERIQSVVTSGDLITYRYENSDNLNLPIRLTYEFKGKNFLSRAGRARIIPQSANVDTSLVAKDRRGYPLELGNPSLNETYSEITLADDFVVKYLPESLDAQSRWMDYLVSYELKGRTLRVSQKQLVKTRQVLREEYPDFKKFLEDLAIKVDEHIILEKKNGKKEKKGQGNRLRF
;
A
#
# COMPACT_ATOMS: atom_id res chain seq x y z
N MET A 1 25.43 -75.82 -57.53
CA MET A 1 24.39 -74.91 -58.08
C MET A 1 23.15 -75.72 -58.42
N ARG A 2 21.94 -75.16 -58.21
CA ARG A 2 20.60 -75.80 -58.31
C ARG A 2 20.19 -76.68 -57.12
N ARG A 3 19.94 -76.04 -55.95
CA ARG A 3 18.94 -76.54 -54.97
C ARG A 3 18.48 -75.51 -53.92
N SER A 4 18.91 -74.25 -54.00
CA SER A 4 18.45 -73.15 -53.12
C SER A 4 17.44 -72.17 -53.74
N ALA A 5 16.90 -72.46 -54.93
CA ALA A 5 16.03 -71.53 -55.67
C ALA A 5 14.51 -71.86 -55.60
N LEU A 6 14.11 -72.95 -54.91
CA LEU A 6 12.70 -73.38 -54.89
C LEU A 6 11.95 -73.15 -53.57
N SER A 7 12.61 -72.89 -52.43
CA SER A 7 11.90 -72.57 -51.17
C SER A 7 11.62 -71.08 -51.00
N LEU A 8 12.39 -70.19 -51.65
CA LEU A 8 12.17 -68.74 -51.57
C LEU A 8 10.96 -68.24 -52.40
N ARG A 9 10.51 -69.01 -53.40
CA ARG A 9 9.37 -68.65 -54.26
C ARG A 9 8.00 -68.98 -53.66
N ARG A 10 7.90 -69.78 -52.60
CA ARG A 10 6.63 -70.07 -51.90
C ARG A 10 6.36 -69.14 -50.71
N GLY A 11 7.39 -68.54 -50.10
CA GLY A 11 7.22 -67.53 -49.03
C GLY A 11 6.90 -66.13 -49.55
N ILE A 12 7.48 -65.71 -50.67
CA ILE A 12 7.26 -64.36 -51.24
C ILE A 12 5.86 -64.21 -51.86
N LEU A 13 5.28 -65.29 -52.40
CA LEU A 13 3.91 -65.24 -52.93
C LEU A 13 2.84 -65.13 -51.82
N LEU A 14 3.08 -65.71 -50.64
CA LEU A 14 2.14 -65.63 -49.51
C LEU A 14 2.17 -64.24 -48.83
N VAL A 15 3.35 -63.60 -48.78
CA VAL A 15 3.52 -62.23 -48.24
C VAL A 15 3.02 -61.16 -49.22
N LEU A 16 3.14 -61.37 -50.54
CA LEU A 16 2.52 -60.47 -51.52
C LEU A 16 0.99 -60.55 -51.51
N PHE A 17 0.38 -61.71 -51.23
CA PHE A 17 -1.08 -61.81 -51.10
C PHE A 17 -1.60 -61.12 -49.82
N LEU A 18 -0.84 -61.09 -48.73
CA LEU A 18 -1.18 -60.38 -47.49
C LEU A 18 -0.95 -58.86 -47.58
N LEU A 19 0.05 -58.39 -48.33
CA LEU A 19 0.30 -56.96 -48.56
C LEU A 19 -0.59 -56.34 -49.65
N LEU A 20 -0.97 -57.10 -50.68
CA LEU A 20 -1.97 -56.66 -51.66
C LEU A 20 -3.37 -56.54 -51.04
N GLY A 21 -3.71 -57.43 -50.08
CA GLY A 21 -4.95 -57.34 -49.29
C GLY A 21 -5.05 -56.05 -48.49
N CYS A 22 -4.02 -55.67 -47.72
CA CYS A 22 -4.02 -54.44 -46.93
C CYS A 22 -3.98 -53.15 -47.75
N SER A 23 -3.30 -53.13 -48.92
CA SER A 23 -3.26 -51.92 -49.77
C SER A 23 -4.62 -51.64 -50.43
N ALA A 24 -5.31 -52.68 -50.92
CA ALA A 24 -6.65 -52.54 -51.50
C ALA A 24 -7.70 -52.18 -50.44
N GLU A 25 -7.57 -52.69 -49.21
CA GLU A 25 -8.46 -52.36 -48.09
C GLU A 25 -8.22 -50.95 -47.56
N LEU A 26 -6.96 -50.49 -47.53
CA LEU A 26 -6.60 -49.11 -47.20
C LEU A 26 -7.10 -48.13 -48.26
N ASP A 27 -6.87 -48.40 -49.55
CA ASP A 27 -7.35 -47.56 -50.65
C ASP A 27 -8.88 -47.51 -50.69
N LYS A 28 -9.55 -48.64 -50.44
CA LYS A 28 -11.01 -48.69 -50.29
C LYS A 28 -11.46 -47.87 -49.07
N THR A 29 -10.76 -47.96 -47.95
CA THR A 29 -11.07 -47.18 -46.73
C THR A 29 -10.87 -45.68 -46.95
N VAL A 30 -9.77 -45.26 -47.59
CA VAL A 30 -9.50 -43.86 -47.94
C VAL A 30 -10.51 -43.34 -48.97
N HIS A 31 -10.88 -44.17 -49.95
CA HIS A 31 -11.93 -43.84 -50.91
C HIS A 31 -13.29 -43.66 -50.22
N LEU A 32 -13.65 -44.56 -49.30
CA LEU A 32 -14.87 -44.45 -48.49
C LEU A 32 -14.85 -43.19 -47.62
N ALA A 33 -13.72 -42.84 -47.01
CA ALA A 33 -13.57 -41.61 -46.22
C ALA A 33 -13.75 -40.34 -47.08
N LYS A 34 -13.13 -40.29 -48.27
CA LYS A 34 -13.33 -39.18 -49.23
C LYS A 34 -14.78 -39.09 -49.72
N LYS A 35 -15.42 -40.23 -49.96
CA LYS A 35 -16.82 -40.29 -50.38
C LYS A 35 -17.76 -39.82 -49.26
N ALA A 36 -17.48 -40.22 -48.02
CA ALA A 36 -18.19 -39.73 -46.83
C ALA A 36 -18.03 -38.22 -46.64
N GLU A 37 -16.82 -37.67 -46.89
CA GLU A 37 -16.60 -36.22 -46.87
C GLU A 37 -17.38 -35.50 -47.97
N SER A 38 -17.38 -36.03 -49.20
CA SER A 38 -18.16 -35.47 -50.30
C SER A 38 -19.66 -35.44 -49.99
N PHE A 39 -20.21 -36.53 -49.46
CA PHE A 39 -21.63 -36.59 -49.07
C PHE A 39 -21.96 -35.66 -47.91
N TYR A 40 -21.04 -35.49 -46.97
CA TYR A 40 -21.19 -34.55 -45.87
C TYR A 40 -21.25 -33.10 -46.36
N GLN A 41 -20.34 -32.70 -47.24
CA GLN A 41 -20.34 -31.38 -47.87
C GLN A 41 -21.58 -31.16 -48.75
N GLU A 42 -22.08 -32.20 -49.40
CA GLU A 42 -23.35 -32.15 -50.13
C GLU A 42 -24.55 -31.96 -49.20
N ALA A 43 -24.58 -32.65 -48.05
CA ALA A 43 -25.60 -32.50 -47.04
C ALA A 43 -25.60 -31.09 -46.43
N ILE A 44 -24.44 -30.53 -46.08
CA ILE A 44 -24.32 -29.12 -45.62
C ILE A 44 -24.90 -28.17 -46.66
N ARG A 45 -24.47 -28.29 -47.93
CA ARG A 45 -24.98 -27.45 -49.02
C ARG A 45 -26.48 -27.65 -49.27
N GLY A 46 -27.00 -28.85 -49.03
CA GLY A 46 -28.44 -29.14 -49.05
C GLY A 46 -29.19 -28.35 -47.98
N TYR A 47 -28.77 -28.48 -46.72
CA TYR A 47 -29.35 -27.74 -45.60
C TYR A 47 -29.24 -26.23 -45.78
N GLN A 48 -28.08 -25.71 -46.21
CA GLN A 48 -27.88 -24.28 -46.47
C GLN A 48 -28.81 -23.76 -47.57
N ARG A 49 -29.02 -24.52 -48.66
CA ARG A 49 -29.97 -24.15 -49.72
C ARG A 49 -31.42 -24.13 -49.23
N LEU A 50 -31.81 -25.08 -48.38
CA LEU A 50 -33.15 -25.12 -47.80
C LEU A 50 -33.35 -23.96 -46.81
N LEU A 51 -32.35 -23.68 -45.97
CA LEU A 51 -32.36 -22.54 -45.04
C LEU A 51 -32.31 -21.19 -45.75
N ALA A 52 -31.76 -21.11 -46.97
CA ALA A 52 -31.84 -19.89 -47.77
C ALA A 52 -33.29 -19.54 -48.16
N LYS A 53 -34.17 -20.54 -48.29
CA LYS A 53 -35.60 -20.38 -48.59
C LYS A 53 -36.44 -20.12 -47.32
N ASP A 54 -36.07 -20.74 -46.21
CA ASP A 54 -36.72 -20.54 -44.90
C ASP A 54 -35.66 -20.48 -43.79
N LYS A 55 -35.17 -19.27 -43.54
CA LYS A 55 -34.05 -19.02 -42.60
C LYS A 55 -34.38 -19.32 -41.14
N LYS A 56 -35.67 -19.34 -40.77
CA LYS A 56 -36.12 -19.54 -39.38
C LYS A 56 -36.52 -20.98 -39.09
N ASN A 57 -36.50 -21.87 -40.07
CA ASN A 57 -36.91 -23.25 -39.91
C ASN A 57 -36.10 -24.00 -38.83
N ALA A 58 -36.75 -24.31 -37.71
CA ALA A 58 -36.06 -24.88 -36.55
C ALA A 58 -35.49 -26.29 -36.84
N ALA A 59 -36.24 -27.13 -37.55
CA ALA A 59 -35.82 -28.49 -37.88
C ALA A 59 -34.59 -28.50 -38.81
N LEU A 60 -34.57 -27.63 -39.82
CA LEU A 60 -33.42 -27.51 -40.74
C LEU A 60 -32.18 -26.95 -40.04
N ARG A 61 -32.34 -25.92 -39.18
CA ARG A 61 -31.22 -25.36 -38.38
C ARG A 61 -30.65 -26.40 -37.42
N LEU A 62 -31.52 -27.18 -36.75
CA LEU A 62 -31.09 -28.25 -35.86
C LEU A 62 -30.37 -29.37 -36.62
N GLY A 63 -30.87 -29.77 -37.79
CA GLY A 63 -30.25 -30.77 -38.65
C GLY A 63 -28.85 -30.35 -39.11
N LEU A 64 -28.70 -29.10 -39.58
CA LEU A 64 -27.41 -28.54 -39.97
C LEU A 64 -26.44 -28.43 -38.78
N ALA A 65 -26.92 -27.96 -37.62
CA ALA A 65 -26.09 -27.83 -36.45
C ALA A 65 -25.62 -29.19 -35.90
N LYS A 66 -26.48 -30.22 -35.92
CA LYS A 66 -26.08 -31.61 -35.58
C LYS A 66 -25.00 -32.13 -36.53
N LEU A 67 -25.10 -31.77 -37.80
CA LEU A 67 -24.12 -32.13 -38.82
C LEU A 67 -22.77 -31.49 -38.49
N TYR A 68 -22.72 -30.18 -38.20
CA TYR A 68 -21.50 -29.48 -37.76
C TYR A 68 -20.93 -30.06 -36.45
N TYR A 69 -21.78 -30.25 -35.44
CA TYR A 69 -21.41 -30.84 -34.15
C TYR A 69 -20.75 -32.20 -34.30
N SER A 70 -21.28 -33.08 -35.18
CA SER A 70 -20.74 -34.42 -35.42
C SER A 70 -19.31 -34.43 -35.99
N ARG A 71 -18.82 -33.32 -36.54
CA ARG A 71 -17.45 -33.16 -37.06
C ARG A 71 -16.55 -32.30 -36.17
N GLY A 72 -17.05 -31.86 -35.02
CA GLY A 72 -16.30 -30.97 -34.13
C GLY A 72 -16.25 -29.51 -34.57
N ASP A 73 -17.07 -29.11 -35.55
CA ASP A 73 -17.17 -27.72 -36.00
C ASP A 73 -18.16 -26.93 -35.13
N TYR A 74 -17.78 -26.72 -33.88
CA TYR A 74 -18.67 -26.15 -32.87
C TYR A 74 -19.01 -24.69 -33.15
N ASN A 75 -18.10 -23.92 -33.77
CA ASN A 75 -18.32 -22.51 -34.08
C ASN A 75 -19.44 -22.33 -35.13
N ASN A 76 -19.41 -23.11 -36.22
CA ASN A 76 -20.50 -23.07 -37.21
C ASN A 76 -21.82 -23.61 -36.65
N ALA A 77 -21.77 -24.59 -35.72
CA ALA A 77 -22.95 -25.05 -35.01
C ALA A 77 -23.56 -23.94 -34.12
N VAL A 78 -22.73 -23.19 -33.37
CA VAL A 78 -23.14 -22.03 -32.58
C VAL A 78 -23.77 -20.97 -33.48
N ASP A 79 -23.11 -20.59 -34.57
CA ASP A 79 -23.62 -19.58 -35.51
C ASP A 79 -24.97 -19.97 -36.12
N THR A 80 -25.12 -21.25 -36.44
CA THR A 80 -26.39 -21.79 -36.96
C THR A 80 -27.51 -21.71 -35.91
N LEU A 81 -27.19 -21.83 -34.62
CA LEU A 81 -28.15 -21.91 -33.53
C LEU A 81 -28.28 -20.65 -32.66
N LYS A 82 -27.50 -19.58 -32.88
CA LYS A 82 -27.44 -18.37 -32.02
C LYS A 82 -28.78 -17.73 -31.62
N ASN A 83 -29.80 -17.90 -32.45
CA ASN A 83 -31.19 -17.46 -32.20
C ASN A 83 -32.14 -18.66 -32.06
N ALA A 84 -31.74 -19.67 -31.29
CA ALA A 84 -32.56 -20.85 -31.01
C ALA A 84 -33.62 -20.49 -29.98
N GLU A 85 -34.88 -20.77 -30.29
CA GLU A 85 -35.99 -20.61 -29.34
C GLU A 85 -36.43 -21.97 -28.77
N ASP A 86 -36.33 -23.01 -29.60
CA ASP A 86 -36.64 -24.40 -29.26
C ASP A 86 -35.66 -25.01 -28.25
N ALA A 87 -36.18 -25.85 -27.35
CA ALA A 87 -35.40 -26.45 -26.27
C ALA A 87 -34.31 -27.40 -26.78
N GLN A 88 -34.58 -28.17 -27.83
CA GLN A 88 -33.60 -29.11 -28.41
C GLN A 88 -32.45 -28.37 -29.09
N GLN A 89 -32.75 -27.24 -29.74
CA GLN A 89 -31.75 -26.35 -30.31
C GLN A 89 -30.90 -25.66 -29.23
N LYS A 90 -31.53 -25.10 -28.18
CA LYS A 90 -30.82 -24.47 -27.07
C LYS A 90 -29.92 -25.46 -26.33
N LYS A 91 -30.37 -26.70 -26.15
CA LYS A 91 -29.57 -27.79 -25.58
C LYS A 91 -28.27 -28.00 -26.37
N LEU A 92 -28.38 -28.19 -27.68
CA LEU A 92 -27.21 -28.39 -28.54
C LEU A 92 -26.32 -27.13 -28.57
N LEU A 93 -26.91 -25.94 -28.59
CA LEU A 93 -26.19 -24.67 -28.53
C LEU A 93 -25.33 -24.55 -27.26
N ALA A 94 -25.89 -24.88 -26.09
CA ALA A 94 -25.15 -24.84 -24.81
C ALA A 94 -23.96 -25.79 -24.82
N VAL A 95 -24.14 -27.01 -25.33
CA VAL A 95 -23.05 -28.00 -25.47
C VAL A 95 -21.98 -27.50 -26.45
N CYS A 96 -22.36 -26.90 -27.58
CA CYS A 96 -21.42 -26.32 -28.54
C CYS A 96 -20.63 -25.14 -27.95
N PHE A 97 -21.26 -24.28 -27.13
CA PHE A 97 -20.54 -23.22 -26.41
C PHE A 97 -19.52 -23.80 -25.43
N TYR A 98 -19.88 -24.83 -24.66
CA TYR A 98 -18.93 -25.52 -23.79
C TYR A 98 -17.75 -26.10 -24.59
N LYS A 99 -18.03 -26.77 -25.73
CA LYS A 99 -17.02 -27.40 -26.57
C LYS A 99 -16.11 -26.42 -27.31
N SER A 100 -16.59 -25.22 -27.60
CA SER A 100 -15.82 -24.12 -28.20
C SER A 100 -15.05 -23.29 -27.17
N GLY A 101 -15.29 -23.50 -25.87
CA GLY A 101 -14.57 -22.85 -24.76
C GLY A 101 -15.26 -21.61 -24.17
N ASP A 102 -16.45 -21.24 -24.65
CA ASP A 102 -17.25 -20.14 -24.10
C ASP A 102 -18.16 -20.65 -22.97
N TYR A 103 -17.57 -20.82 -21.79
CA TYR A 103 -18.28 -21.38 -20.63
C TYR A 103 -19.34 -20.44 -20.06
N THR A 104 -19.22 -19.12 -20.26
CA THR A 104 -20.17 -18.12 -19.75
C THR A 104 -21.48 -18.18 -20.52
N GLN A 105 -21.43 -18.22 -21.86
CA GLN A 105 -22.63 -18.40 -22.68
C GLN A 105 -23.24 -19.79 -22.48
N ALA A 106 -22.41 -20.82 -22.33
CA ALA A 106 -22.88 -22.16 -22.00
C ALA A 106 -23.70 -22.16 -20.69
N LEU A 107 -23.15 -21.59 -19.61
CA LEU A 107 -23.82 -21.55 -18.30
C LEU A 107 -25.15 -20.80 -18.37
N SER A 108 -25.17 -19.62 -19.01
CA SER A 108 -26.40 -18.81 -19.16
C SER A 108 -27.53 -19.59 -19.85
N ILE A 109 -27.21 -20.40 -20.86
CA ILE A 109 -28.21 -21.19 -21.57
C ILE A 109 -28.63 -22.42 -20.74
N PHE A 110 -27.69 -23.09 -20.07
CA PHE A 110 -28.01 -24.21 -19.19
C PHE A 110 -28.95 -23.79 -18.04
N ASP A 111 -28.68 -22.68 -17.37
CA ASP A 111 -29.54 -22.17 -16.29
C ASP A 111 -30.95 -21.83 -16.79
N LYS A 112 -31.06 -21.24 -18.00
CA LYS A 112 -32.35 -20.93 -18.64
C LYS A 112 -33.14 -22.18 -19.04
N LEU A 113 -32.47 -23.26 -19.43
CA LEU A 113 -33.12 -24.54 -19.77
C LEU A 113 -33.60 -25.28 -18.52
N GLY A 114 -32.96 -25.06 -17.37
CA GLY A 114 -33.40 -25.57 -16.08
C GLY A 114 -33.24 -27.09 -15.95
N LYS A 115 -34.21 -27.74 -15.31
CA LYS A 115 -34.14 -29.17 -14.98
C LYS A 115 -34.63 -30.03 -16.14
N LEU A 116 -33.69 -30.69 -16.83
CA LEU A 116 -33.95 -31.72 -17.83
C LEU A 116 -33.28 -33.04 -17.43
N ASP A 117 -33.92 -34.16 -17.76
CA ASP A 117 -33.41 -35.51 -17.46
C ASP A 117 -32.80 -36.14 -18.72
N ASP A 118 -31.71 -35.53 -19.19
CA ASP A 118 -30.95 -35.94 -20.38
C ASP A 118 -29.46 -36.08 -20.02
N GLY A 119 -28.86 -37.23 -20.31
CA GLY A 119 -27.51 -37.58 -19.85
C GLY A 119 -26.41 -36.66 -20.39
N GLU A 120 -26.45 -36.33 -21.69
CA GLU A 120 -25.48 -35.43 -22.33
C GLU A 120 -25.63 -34.00 -21.80
N TYR A 121 -26.87 -33.51 -21.68
CA TYR A 121 -27.17 -32.20 -21.10
C TYR A 121 -26.63 -32.05 -19.69
N LEU A 122 -27.00 -32.97 -18.79
CA LEU A 122 -26.58 -32.94 -17.40
C LEU A 122 -25.06 -33.04 -17.29
N TYR A 123 -24.41 -33.84 -18.13
CA TYR A 123 -22.95 -33.98 -18.10
C TYR A 123 -22.24 -32.67 -18.46
N TYR A 124 -22.61 -32.03 -19.56
CA TYR A 124 -21.99 -30.76 -19.96
C TYR A 124 -22.40 -29.59 -19.08
N TYR A 125 -23.62 -29.59 -18.54
CA TYR A 125 -24.02 -28.59 -17.54
C TYR A 125 -23.17 -28.70 -16.28
N GLY A 126 -23.02 -29.91 -15.72
CA GLY A 126 -22.17 -30.15 -14.56
C GLY A 126 -20.70 -29.80 -14.80
N LEU A 127 -20.16 -30.10 -15.99
CA LEU A 127 -18.82 -29.66 -16.39
C LEU A 127 -18.70 -28.14 -16.48
N THR A 128 -19.73 -27.46 -17.01
CA THR A 128 -19.77 -26.00 -17.11
C THR A 128 -19.81 -25.37 -15.72
N CYS A 129 -20.66 -25.86 -14.81
CA CYS A 129 -20.68 -25.43 -13.41
C CYS A 129 -19.30 -25.60 -12.75
N SER A 130 -18.63 -26.73 -12.99
CA SER A 130 -17.28 -26.97 -12.48
C SER A 130 -16.24 -26.00 -13.05
N LYS A 131 -16.39 -25.49 -14.28
CA LYS A 131 -15.50 -24.46 -14.85
C LYS A 131 -15.71 -23.08 -14.22
N HIS A 132 -16.88 -22.83 -13.63
CA HIS A 132 -17.22 -21.63 -12.87
C HIS A 132 -17.07 -21.80 -11.36
N ASN A 133 -16.38 -22.85 -10.90
CA ASN A 133 -16.21 -23.18 -9.48
C ASN A 133 -17.52 -23.44 -8.70
N LEU A 134 -18.64 -23.70 -9.39
CA LEU A 134 -19.94 -24.01 -8.79
C LEU A 134 -20.00 -25.51 -8.44
N TYR A 135 -19.14 -25.95 -7.52
CA TYR A 135 -18.87 -27.37 -7.27
C TYR A 135 -20.06 -28.14 -6.68
N GLU A 136 -20.81 -27.55 -5.75
CA GLU A 136 -22.01 -28.20 -5.20
C GLU A 136 -23.08 -28.42 -6.27
N GLN A 137 -23.34 -27.40 -7.08
CA GLN A 137 -24.26 -27.49 -8.21
C GLN A 137 -23.77 -28.49 -9.26
N ALA A 138 -22.47 -28.53 -9.53
CA ALA A 138 -21.87 -29.52 -10.42
C ALA A 138 -22.06 -30.96 -9.91
N LEU A 139 -21.88 -31.19 -8.59
CA LEU A 139 -22.09 -32.50 -7.98
C LEU A 139 -23.57 -32.93 -8.00
N ASP A 140 -24.50 -32.03 -7.69
CA ASP A 140 -25.94 -32.28 -7.80
C ASP A 140 -26.33 -32.67 -9.24
N ILE A 141 -25.94 -31.85 -10.22
CA ILE A 141 -26.28 -32.06 -11.63
C ILE A 141 -25.68 -33.37 -12.15
N LEU A 142 -24.40 -33.62 -11.90
CA LEU A 142 -23.73 -34.85 -12.37
C LEU A 142 -24.31 -36.10 -11.67
N GLY A 143 -24.69 -35.98 -10.38
CA GLY A 143 -25.30 -37.06 -9.60
C GLY A 143 -26.67 -37.50 -10.11
N ARG A 144 -27.35 -36.66 -10.88
CA ARG A 144 -28.66 -36.96 -11.50
C ARG A 144 -28.55 -37.81 -12.76
N ILE A 145 -27.37 -38.00 -13.34
CA ILE A 145 -27.17 -38.76 -14.58
C ILE A 145 -27.43 -40.24 -14.32
N LYS A 146 -28.40 -40.81 -15.03
CA LYS A 146 -28.74 -42.25 -15.00
C LYS A 146 -28.41 -42.99 -16.29
N ASP A 147 -28.16 -42.25 -17.37
CA ASP A 147 -27.85 -42.78 -18.70
C ASP A 147 -26.52 -43.53 -18.72
N LYS A 148 -26.46 -44.72 -19.31
CA LYS A 148 -25.29 -45.61 -19.25
C LYS A 148 -24.05 -45.03 -19.96
N GLU A 149 -24.22 -44.24 -21.01
CA GLU A 149 -23.11 -43.64 -21.77
C GLU A 149 -22.41 -42.55 -20.96
N TYR A 150 -23.18 -41.72 -20.25
CA TYR A 150 -22.66 -40.59 -19.48
C TYR A 150 -22.44 -40.90 -18.00
N LEU A 151 -23.05 -41.94 -17.44
CA LEU A 151 -22.92 -42.31 -16.02
C LEU A 151 -21.48 -42.63 -15.63
N THR A 152 -20.73 -43.35 -16.48
CA THR A 152 -19.33 -43.68 -16.19
C THR A 152 -18.47 -42.42 -16.16
N LYS A 153 -18.62 -41.55 -17.18
CA LYS A 153 -17.93 -40.26 -17.27
C LYS A 153 -18.31 -39.32 -16.11
N ALA A 154 -19.58 -39.33 -15.71
CA ALA A 154 -20.09 -38.56 -14.58
C ALA A 154 -19.50 -39.05 -13.26
N LYS A 155 -19.40 -40.36 -13.03
CA LYS A 155 -18.76 -40.94 -11.84
C LYS A 155 -17.28 -40.56 -11.74
N GLU A 156 -16.54 -40.64 -12.84
CA GLU A 156 -15.14 -40.19 -12.91
C GLU A 156 -15.04 -38.69 -12.62
N ARG A 157 -15.94 -37.87 -13.16
CA ARG A 157 -15.94 -36.44 -12.93
C ARG A 157 -16.35 -36.06 -11.51
N ILE A 158 -17.34 -36.75 -10.93
CA ILE A 158 -17.75 -36.61 -9.53
C ILE A 158 -16.58 -36.98 -8.61
N ALA A 159 -15.92 -38.11 -8.85
CA ALA A 159 -14.73 -38.52 -8.11
C ALA A 159 -13.58 -37.52 -8.25
N SER A 160 -13.40 -36.92 -9.44
CA SER A 160 -12.46 -35.82 -9.65
C SER A 160 -12.87 -34.57 -8.87
N ILE A 161 -14.12 -34.10 -8.94
CA ILE A 161 -14.61 -32.93 -8.19
C ILE A 161 -14.55 -33.14 -6.67
N GLN A 162 -14.84 -34.35 -6.20
CA GLN A 162 -14.69 -34.72 -4.80
C GLN A 162 -13.22 -34.85 -4.40
N GLY A 163 -12.36 -35.33 -5.29
CA GLY A 163 -10.90 -35.35 -5.13
C GLY A 163 -10.27 -33.95 -5.11
N LEU A 164 -10.86 -32.99 -5.82
CA LEU A 164 -10.47 -31.57 -5.83
C LEU A 164 -10.75 -30.86 -4.49
N ALA A 165 -11.54 -31.47 -3.59
CA ALA A 165 -11.85 -30.94 -2.26
C ALA A 165 -11.41 -31.87 -1.09
N GLY A 166 -10.82 -33.04 -1.37
CA GLY A 166 -10.86 -34.17 -0.44
C GLY A 166 -9.70 -34.31 0.55
N GLY A 167 -8.51 -33.77 0.26
CA GLY A 167 -7.31 -34.06 1.06
C GLY A 167 -7.06 -33.07 2.20
N TYR A 168 -6.96 -31.78 1.89
CA TYR A 168 -6.63 -30.75 2.88
C TYR A 168 -7.86 -30.34 3.72
N LEU A 169 -8.98 -30.04 3.05
CA LEU A 169 -10.19 -29.56 3.71
C LEU A 169 -10.80 -30.58 4.67
N SER A 170 -10.58 -31.88 4.45
CA SER A 170 -11.04 -32.95 5.36
C SER A 170 -10.24 -33.02 6.66
N ASN A 171 -9.00 -32.50 6.66
CA ASN A 171 -8.13 -32.44 7.84
C ASN A 171 -8.30 -31.14 8.65
N LEU A 172 -9.02 -30.15 8.12
CA LEU A 172 -9.36 -28.94 8.86
C LEU A 172 -10.48 -29.22 9.87
N LYS A 173 -10.51 -28.44 10.96
CA LYS A 173 -11.67 -28.44 11.86
C LYS A 173 -12.92 -28.03 11.06
N PRO A 174 -14.12 -28.57 11.35
CA PRO A 174 -15.33 -28.25 10.61
C PRO A 174 -15.56 -26.74 10.44
N GLU A 175 -15.39 -25.96 11.50
CA GLU A 175 -15.53 -24.49 11.47
C GLU A 175 -14.56 -23.81 10.48
N GLN A 176 -13.30 -24.27 10.41
CA GLN A 176 -12.29 -23.72 9.51
C GLN A 176 -12.59 -24.08 8.05
N ARG A 177 -13.03 -25.33 7.82
CA ARG A 177 -13.44 -25.79 6.50
C ARG A 177 -14.63 -24.98 5.98
N ASP A 178 -15.66 -24.81 6.81
CA ASP A 178 -16.86 -24.08 6.43
C ASP A 178 -16.55 -22.59 6.23
N ALA A 179 -15.63 -22.02 7.01
CA ALA A 179 -15.10 -20.68 6.80
C ALA A 179 -14.35 -20.54 5.47
N VAL A 180 -13.47 -21.48 5.12
CA VAL A 180 -12.76 -21.51 3.81
C VAL A 180 -13.74 -21.57 2.65
N ILE A 181 -14.77 -22.41 2.74
CA ILE A 181 -15.76 -22.60 1.68
C ILE A 181 -16.63 -21.35 1.52
N SER A 182 -17.04 -20.72 2.64
CA SER A 182 -17.88 -19.53 2.62
C SER A 182 -17.14 -18.23 2.31
N ALA A 183 -15.81 -18.21 2.35
CA ALA A 183 -15.00 -17.05 2.01
C ALA A 183 -14.98 -16.84 0.49
N THR A 184 -15.91 -16.00 0.02
CA THR A 184 -16.08 -15.58 -1.37
C THR A 184 -16.04 -14.07 -1.50
N GLU A 185 -15.80 -13.56 -2.71
CA GLU A 185 -15.89 -12.11 -2.99
C GLU A 185 -17.31 -11.57 -2.77
N GLU A 186 -18.35 -12.38 -3.00
CA GLU A 186 -19.73 -11.95 -2.72
C GLU A 186 -19.94 -11.68 -1.22
N LYS A 187 -19.36 -12.52 -0.36
CA LYS A 187 -19.44 -12.35 1.10
C LYS A 187 -18.49 -11.25 1.61
N TYR A 188 -17.32 -11.10 1.00
CA TYR A 188 -16.30 -10.12 1.37
C TYR A 188 -15.88 -9.27 0.16
N PRO A 189 -16.76 -8.37 -0.33
CA PRO A 189 -16.56 -7.66 -1.60
C PRO A 189 -15.40 -6.66 -1.61
N LEU A 190 -14.92 -6.25 -0.43
CA LEU A 190 -13.81 -5.32 -0.30
C LEU A 190 -12.47 -6.01 -0.05
N ALA A 191 -12.47 -7.32 0.26
CA ALA A 191 -11.30 -8.07 0.69
C ALA A 191 -10.45 -8.56 -0.49
N GLY A 192 -9.14 -8.58 -0.33
CA GLY A 192 -8.23 -9.30 -1.23
C GLY A 192 -8.09 -10.77 -0.84
N ALA A 193 -8.18 -11.04 0.45
CA ALA A 193 -8.07 -12.34 1.07
C ALA A 193 -8.92 -12.40 2.35
N VAL A 194 -9.09 -13.58 2.93
CA VAL A 194 -9.74 -13.75 4.24
C VAL A 194 -8.82 -14.55 5.14
N VAL A 195 -8.48 -13.99 6.31
CA VAL A 195 -7.74 -14.73 7.33
C VAL A 195 -8.74 -15.65 8.03
N ILE A 196 -8.71 -16.92 7.69
CA ILE A 196 -9.59 -17.95 8.26
C ILE A 196 -9.20 -18.24 9.71
N LEU A 197 -7.90 -18.30 9.97
CA LEU A 197 -7.33 -18.52 11.29
C LEU A 197 -6.10 -17.63 11.46
N ALA A 198 -6.04 -16.93 12.58
CA ALA A 198 -4.83 -16.44 13.22
C ALA A 198 -4.76 -17.06 14.62
N ASP A 199 -3.85 -18.01 14.85
CA ASP A 199 -3.65 -18.65 16.16
C ASP A 199 -2.22 -18.37 16.64
N GLU A 200 -2.11 -17.51 17.65
CA GLU A 200 -0.87 -16.91 18.13
C GLU A 200 -0.68 -17.24 19.61
N LYS A 201 0.42 -17.93 19.93
CA LYS A 201 0.70 -18.44 21.28
C LYS A 201 2.09 -18.04 21.71
N MET A 202 2.16 -17.28 22.78
CA MET A 202 3.39 -16.82 23.42
C MET A 202 3.55 -17.56 24.74
N LYS A 203 4.73 -18.16 24.93
CA LYS A 203 5.10 -18.81 26.18
C LYS A 203 6.43 -18.27 26.67
N LEU A 204 6.38 -17.56 27.80
CA LEU A 204 7.55 -17.22 28.59
C LEU A 204 7.94 -18.43 29.45
N LEU A 205 9.14 -18.95 29.23
CA LEU A 205 9.70 -20.05 29.99
C LEU A 205 10.38 -19.56 31.29
N PRO A 206 10.55 -20.42 32.31
CA PRO A 206 11.21 -20.04 33.56
C PRO A 206 12.66 -19.56 33.43
N ASP A 207 13.32 -19.89 32.32
CA ASP A 207 14.69 -19.45 32.00
C ASP A 207 14.73 -18.13 31.19
N ASN A 208 13.60 -17.43 31.10
CA ASN A 208 13.41 -16.21 30.33
C ASN A 208 13.51 -16.39 28.80
N THR A 209 13.40 -17.61 28.29
CA THR A 209 13.19 -17.83 26.86
C THR A 209 11.73 -17.55 26.49
N LEU A 210 11.48 -16.73 25.47
CA LEU A 210 10.16 -16.52 24.90
C LEU A 210 10.00 -17.38 23.64
N ALA A 211 9.03 -18.30 23.66
CA ALA A 211 8.61 -19.05 22.48
C ALA A 211 7.32 -18.45 21.92
N TYR A 212 7.32 -18.11 20.64
CA TYR A 212 6.18 -17.58 19.92
C TYR A 212 5.80 -18.52 18.77
N ASP A 213 4.66 -19.19 18.90
CA ASP A 213 4.07 -20.04 17.87
C ASP A 213 2.95 -19.29 17.16
N SER A 214 3.03 -19.20 15.82
CA SER A 214 2.00 -18.57 14.99
C SER A 214 1.51 -19.53 13.91
N HIS A 215 0.20 -19.71 13.77
CA HIS A 215 -0.43 -20.51 12.71
C HIS A 215 -1.50 -19.69 12.00
N TYR A 216 -1.30 -19.50 10.70
CA TYR A 216 -2.25 -18.78 9.85
C TYR A 216 -2.80 -19.67 8.75
N ILE A 217 -4.09 -19.50 8.47
CA ILE A 217 -4.78 -20.03 7.30
C ILE A 217 -5.45 -18.86 6.60
N VAL A 218 -5.07 -18.58 5.35
CA VAL A 218 -5.53 -17.42 4.58
C VAL A 218 -6.12 -17.88 3.26
N LYS A 219 -7.36 -17.52 2.97
CA LYS A 219 -8.04 -17.78 1.69
C LYS A 219 -7.80 -16.59 0.75
N ILE A 220 -7.23 -16.83 -0.42
CA ILE A 220 -7.01 -15.81 -1.44
C ILE A 220 -8.28 -15.64 -2.28
N LEU A 221 -8.77 -14.41 -2.43
CA LEU A 221 -9.97 -14.12 -3.19
C LEU A 221 -9.65 -13.60 -4.60
N ASN A 222 -8.70 -12.67 -4.73
CA ASN A 222 -8.30 -12.06 -6.00
C ASN A 222 -6.80 -11.74 -6.07
N GLU A 223 -6.38 -11.16 -7.21
CA GLU A 223 -5.03 -10.68 -7.45
C GLU A 223 -4.47 -9.73 -6.35
N ARG A 224 -5.29 -8.95 -5.63
CA ARG A 224 -4.78 -8.12 -4.52
C ARG A 224 -4.28 -8.99 -3.37
N GLY A 225 -5.13 -9.89 -2.88
CA GLY A 225 -4.71 -10.83 -1.83
C GLY A 225 -3.58 -11.74 -2.27
N LYS A 226 -3.54 -12.12 -3.55
CA LYS A 226 -2.41 -12.87 -4.11
C LYS A 226 -1.10 -12.10 -3.98
N ASN A 227 -1.09 -10.81 -4.31
CA ASN A 227 0.11 -9.97 -4.16
C ASN A 227 0.51 -9.83 -2.69
N ASP A 228 -0.46 -9.54 -1.82
CA ASP A 228 -0.23 -9.27 -0.39
C ASP A 228 0.29 -10.51 0.37
N PHE A 229 -0.10 -11.72 -0.04
CA PHE A 229 0.29 -12.98 0.60
C PHE A 229 1.27 -13.83 -0.22
N SER A 230 1.88 -13.26 -1.27
CA SER A 230 2.90 -13.94 -2.08
C SER A 230 4.24 -14.10 -1.36
N GLU A 231 4.57 -13.19 -0.45
CA GLU A 231 5.77 -13.26 0.38
C GLU A 231 5.40 -13.05 1.86
N ILE A 232 5.87 -13.95 2.73
CA ILE A 232 5.78 -13.80 4.19
C ILE A 232 7.15 -13.36 4.69
N VAL A 233 7.24 -12.13 5.21
CA VAL A 233 8.51 -11.53 5.66
C VAL A 233 8.57 -11.53 7.19
N LEU A 234 9.55 -12.24 7.75
CA LEU A 234 9.75 -12.37 9.19
C LEU A 234 11.06 -11.68 9.57
N GLY A 235 10.98 -10.50 10.17
CA GLY A 235 12.14 -9.87 10.80
C GLY A 235 12.59 -10.68 12.02
N TYR A 236 13.90 -10.77 12.28
CA TYR A 236 14.42 -11.33 13.52
C TYR A 236 15.85 -10.82 13.84
N ASP A 237 16.25 -10.83 15.11
CA ASP A 237 17.63 -10.62 15.56
C ASP A 237 18.37 -11.95 15.66
N SER A 238 19.22 -12.23 14.69
CA SER A 238 19.97 -13.50 14.64
C SER A 238 20.92 -13.77 15.80
N THR A 239 21.15 -12.80 16.69
CA THR A 239 21.93 -13.00 17.91
C THR A 239 21.15 -13.77 18.97
N TYR A 240 19.86 -13.47 19.11
CA TYR A 240 19.03 -13.94 20.23
C TYR A 240 17.76 -14.66 19.79
N GLU A 241 17.35 -14.48 18.54
CA GLU A 241 16.14 -15.03 17.98
C GLU A 241 16.44 -16.09 16.93
N LYS A 242 15.62 -17.14 16.95
CA LYS A 242 15.63 -18.20 15.96
C LYS A 242 14.23 -18.34 15.37
N VAL A 243 14.14 -18.23 14.04
CA VAL A 243 12.89 -18.46 13.30
C VAL A 243 12.91 -19.85 12.68
N GLU A 244 11.94 -20.68 13.06
CA GLU A 244 11.74 -22.05 12.61
C GLU A 244 10.40 -22.14 11.87
N ILE A 245 10.46 -22.45 10.58
CA ILE A 245 9.27 -22.67 9.76
C ILE A 245 8.92 -24.15 9.93
N GLU A 246 7.90 -24.46 10.73
CA GLU A 246 7.44 -25.85 10.88
C GLU A 246 6.92 -26.38 9.55
N TYR A 247 6.08 -25.58 8.88
CA TYR A 247 5.70 -25.76 7.49
C TYR A 247 5.12 -24.46 6.92
N ALA A 248 5.24 -24.30 5.61
CA ALA A 248 4.51 -23.31 4.84
C ALA A 248 4.10 -23.92 3.50
N ARG A 249 2.90 -23.61 3.01
CA ARG A 249 2.35 -24.22 1.79
C ARG A 249 1.24 -23.39 1.18
N THR A 250 1.11 -23.55 -0.13
CA THR A 250 -0.06 -23.12 -0.90
C THR A 250 -0.90 -24.35 -1.20
N ILE A 251 -2.19 -24.30 -0.87
CA ILE A 251 -3.18 -25.28 -1.29
C ILE A 251 -3.97 -24.65 -2.43
N LYS A 252 -3.78 -25.18 -3.63
CA LYS A 252 -4.44 -24.69 -4.85
C LYS A 252 -5.95 -24.98 -4.79
N PRO A 253 -6.79 -24.32 -5.63
CA PRO A 253 -8.23 -24.57 -5.67
C PRO A 253 -8.61 -26.03 -5.97
N ASN A 254 -7.71 -26.75 -6.64
CA ASN A 254 -7.84 -28.17 -6.96
C ASN A 254 -7.44 -29.12 -5.79
N GLY A 255 -7.09 -28.57 -4.62
CA GLY A 255 -6.64 -29.31 -3.44
C GLY A 255 -5.18 -29.77 -3.48
N GLU A 256 -4.46 -29.53 -4.58
CA GLU A 256 -3.04 -29.84 -4.70
C GLU A 256 -2.22 -28.94 -3.77
N VAL A 257 -1.25 -29.54 -3.08
CA VAL A 257 -0.39 -28.83 -2.14
C VAL A 257 0.96 -28.53 -2.79
N ALA A 258 1.27 -27.24 -2.95
CA ALA A 258 2.60 -26.75 -3.26
C ALA A 258 3.29 -26.36 -1.94
N ALA A 259 4.17 -27.24 -1.46
CA ALA A 259 4.95 -26.98 -0.24
C ALA A 259 6.09 -26.00 -0.53
N VAL A 260 6.36 -25.12 0.44
CA VAL A 260 7.55 -24.26 0.43
C VAL A 260 8.79 -25.12 0.66
N GLY A 261 9.76 -25.05 -0.26
CA GLY A 261 11.07 -25.69 -0.12
C GLY A 261 12.18 -24.70 0.22
N GLU A 262 13.42 -25.20 0.35
CA GLU A 262 14.59 -24.37 0.66
C GLU A 262 14.82 -23.24 -0.35
N LYS A 263 14.57 -23.49 -1.64
CA LYS A 263 14.71 -22.50 -2.72
C LYS A 263 13.73 -21.32 -2.60
N ASP A 264 12.64 -21.52 -1.87
CA ASP A 264 11.55 -20.56 -1.70
C ASP A 264 11.76 -19.71 -0.43
N ILE A 265 12.81 -20.02 0.36
CA ILE A 265 13.15 -19.30 1.59
C ILE A 265 14.46 -18.54 1.37
N ARG A 266 14.42 -17.25 1.66
CA ARG A 266 15.62 -16.38 1.65
C ARG A 266 15.87 -15.84 3.04
N ASP A 267 17.12 -15.85 3.45
CA ASP A 267 17.55 -15.23 4.70
C ASP A 267 18.57 -14.14 4.39
N VAL A 268 18.18 -12.89 4.61
CA VAL A 268 18.94 -11.71 4.19
C VAL A 268 19.21 -10.79 5.36
N SER A 269 20.39 -10.16 5.37
CA SER A 269 20.62 -9.01 6.26
C SER A 269 19.78 -7.84 5.76
N ARG A 270 19.12 -7.12 6.68
CA ARG A 270 18.35 -5.92 6.33
C ARG A 270 19.25 -4.75 5.93
N TYR A 271 20.53 -4.77 6.33
CA TYR A 271 21.47 -3.65 6.20
C TYR A 271 22.84 -4.10 5.67
N LEU A 272 22.88 -4.63 4.44
CA LEU A 272 24.09 -5.22 3.80
C LEU A 272 25.34 -4.31 3.83
N ASN A 273 25.18 -2.99 3.76
CA ASN A 273 26.28 -2.02 3.69
C ASN A 273 26.71 -1.47 5.06
N PHE A 274 26.17 -1.98 6.16
CA PHE A 274 26.40 -1.45 7.50
C PHE A 274 26.76 -2.59 8.48
N PRO A 275 28.05 -2.94 8.58
CA PRO A 275 28.51 -4.10 9.35
C PRO A 275 28.11 -4.11 10.82
N LEU A 276 27.92 -2.92 11.43
CA LEU A 276 27.47 -2.80 12.84
C LEU A 276 26.10 -3.43 13.11
N TYR A 277 25.33 -3.73 12.06
CA TYR A 277 23.92 -4.14 12.19
C TYR A 277 23.60 -5.41 11.39
N SER A 278 24.61 -6.24 11.13
CA SER A 278 24.45 -7.48 10.35
C SER A 278 23.53 -8.51 11.01
N ASN A 279 23.26 -8.38 12.32
CA ASN A 279 22.40 -9.27 13.10
C ASN A 279 20.90 -9.04 12.85
N ALA A 280 20.49 -7.86 12.40
CA ALA A 280 19.12 -7.59 11.97
C ALA A 280 18.86 -8.26 10.62
N ARG A 281 18.10 -9.36 10.64
CA ARG A 281 17.86 -10.21 9.48
C ARG A 281 16.37 -10.30 9.16
N ALA A 282 16.07 -10.72 7.95
CA ALA A 282 14.73 -11.04 7.50
C ALA A 282 14.72 -12.42 6.85
N ARG A 283 13.82 -13.29 7.34
CA ARG A 283 13.52 -14.57 6.74
C ARG A 283 12.26 -14.42 5.88
N ILE A 284 12.46 -14.48 4.57
CA ILE A 284 11.43 -14.24 3.55
C ILE A 284 11.00 -15.58 2.98
N ILE A 285 9.70 -15.88 3.05
CA ILE A 285 9.08 -17.09 2.50
C ILE A 285 8.30 -16.70 1.25
N SER A 286 8.74 -17.10 0.07
CA SER A 286 8.00 -16.92 -1.18
C SER A 286 7.01 -18.08 -1.35
N MET A 287 5.71 -17.78 -1.40
CA MET A 287 4.66 -18.79 -1.48
C MET A 287 4.51 -19.31 -2.92
N PRO A 288 4.78 -20.61 -3.18
CA PRO A 288 4.76 -21.13 -4.54
C PRO A 288 3.33 -21.27 -5.07
N GLU A 289 3.16 -21.05 -6.38
CA GLU A 289 1.93 -21.38 -7.12
C GLU A 289 0.62 -20.76 -6.56
N ILE A 290 0.72 -19.59 -5.94
CA ILE A 290 -0.44 -18.85 -5.45
C ILE A 290 -1.33 -18.39 -6.62
N ALA A 291 -2.62 -18.68 -6.50
CA ALA A 291 -3.66 -18.30 -7.46
C ALA A 291 -4.95 -17.91 -6.74
N GLU A 292 -5.87 -17.25 -7.43
CA GLU A 292 -7.21 -16.97 -6.89
C GLU A 292 -7.91 -18.25 -6.41
N GLY A 293 -8.54 -18.17 -5.24
CA GLY A 293 -9.15 -19.32 -4.57
C GLY A 293 -8.16 -20.24 -3.85
N SER A 294 -6.85 -20.00 -3.93
CA SER A 294 -5.85 -20.77 -3.15
C SER A 294 -5.96 -20.48 -1.65
N ILE A 295 -5.38 -21.36 -0.85
CA ILE A 295 -5.22 -21.19 0.58
C ILE A 295 -3.72 -21.12 0.88
N VAL A 296 -3.27 -20.05 1.50
CA VAL A 296 -1.93 -19.94 2.07
C VAL A 296 -2.01 -20.40 3.52
N GLU A 297 -1.19 -21.37 3.89
CA GLU A 297 -1.09 -21.84 5.27
C GLU A 297 0.37 -21.92 5.69
N TYR A 298 0.66 -21.38 6.87
CA TYR A 298 1.99 -21.50 7.46
C TYR A 298 1.90 -21.60 8.98
N LYS A 299 2.87 -22.34 9.54
CA LYS A 299 3.09 -22.46 10.97
C LYS A 299 4.56 -22.21 11.26
N ILE A 300 4.82 -21.24 12.12
CA ILE A 300 6.15 -20.72 12.43
C ILE A 300 6.31 -20.70 13.94
N ARG A 301 7.51 -21.06 14.40
CA ARG A 301 7.98 -20.85 15.76
C ARG A 301 9.13 -19.85 15.74
N THR A 302 9.01 -18.80 16.53
CA THR A 302 10.12 -17.91 16.85
C THR A 302 10.53 -18.16 18.30
N THR A 303 11.82 -18.33 18.57
CA THR A 303 12.34 -18.48 19.93
C THR A 303 13.33 -17.36 20.20
N GLN A 304 13.07 -16.56 21.23
CA GLN A 304 13.92 -15.50 21.71
C GLN A 304 14.60 -15.95 23.01
N SER A 305 15.91 -16.17 22.94
CA SER A 305 16.75 -16.66 24.05
C SER A 305 17.11 -15.56 25.07
N GLN A 306 16.89 -14.29 24.74
CA GLN A 306 17.13 -13.17 25.64
C GLN A 306 16.06 -12.09 25.47
N LEU A 307 15.34 -11.80 26.56
CA LEU A 307 14.36 -10.71 26.62
C LEU A 307 15.02 -9.33 26.67
N ILE A 308 14.22 -8.27 26.76
CA ILE A 308 14.64 -6.87 26.55
C ILE A 308 15.75 -6.47 27.54
N ASN A 309 15.48 -6.53 28.84
CA ASN A 309 16.46 -6.30 29.91
C ASN A 309 17.02 -7.62 30.50
N LYS A 310 16.92 -8.72 29.73
CA LYS A 310 17.15 -10.12 30.15
C LYS A 310 16.08 -10.71 31.08
N ASP A 311 15.05 -9.94 31.42
CA ASP A 311 13.98 -10.41 32.32
C ASP A 311 12.56 -10.09 31.80
N ASP A 312 12.32 -8.94 31.21
CA ASP A 312 11.00 -8.48 30.83
C ASP A 312 10.76 -8.54 29.33
N PHE A 313 9.53 -8.92 29.00
CA PHE A 313 8.94 -8.83 27.66
C PHE A 313 7.74 -7.89 27.68
N ASP A 314 7.46 -7.32 26.51
CA ASP A 314 6.21 -6.65 26.22
C ASP A 314 5.70 -7.01 24.82
N ILE A 315 4.44 -6.66 24.56
CA ILE A 315 3.77 -6.85 23.27
C ILE A 315 2.66 -5.83 23.08
N ALA A 316 2.50 -5.41 21.82
CA ALA A 316 1.33 -4.72 21.31
C ALA A 316 0.60 -5.59 20.28
N TYR A 317 -0.64 -5.99 20.58
CA TYR A 317 -1.49 -6.81 19.72
C TYR A 317 -2.60 -5.98 19.09
N ASN A 318 -2.63 -5.90 17.76
CA ASN A 318 -3.71 -5.25 17.01
C ASN A 318 -4.91 -6.18 16.87
N LEU A 319 -6.12 -5.67 17.13
CA LEU A 319 -7.34 -6.47 16.98
C LEU A 319 -7.73 -6.68 15.51
N GLN A 320 -7.69 -5.61 14.71
CA GLN A 320 -8.13 -5.63 13.32
C GLN A 320 -6.96 -5.64 12.33
N GLU A 321 -7.19 -6.23 11.16
CA GLU A 321 -6.26 -6.23 10.02
C GLU A 321 -6.90 -5.56 8.79
N THR A 322 -6.14 -5.34 7.72
CA THR A 322 -6.70 -4.85 6.44
C THR A 322 -7.52 -5.88 5.69
N GLU A 323 -7.42 -7.14 6.08
CA GLU A 323 -8.28 -8.23 5.62
C GLU A 323 -9.17 -8.72 6.77
N PRO A 324 -10.37 -9.22 6.48
CA PRO A 324 -11.27 -9.73 7.52
C PRO A 324 -10.69 -11.01 8.14
N VAL A 325 -10.87 -11.16 9.46
CA VAL A 325 -10.39 -12.31 10.23
C VAL A 325 -11.58 -13.09 10.78
N VAL A 326 -11.75 -14.34 10.36
CA VAL A 326 -12.87 -15.19 10.81
C VAL A 326 -12.65 -15.67 12.24
N SER A 327 -11.44 -16.10 12.58
CA SER A 327 -11.08 -16.53 13.94
C SER A 327 -9.67 -16.07 14.28
N ALA A 328 -9.56 -15.26 15.33
CA ALA A 328 -8.28 -14.90 15.93
C ALA A 328 -8.21 -15.46 17.36
N ARG A 329 -7.07 -16.02 17.73
CA ARG A 329 -6.80 -16.52 19.08
C ARG A 329 -5.42 -16.04 19.51
N LEU A 330 -5.38 -15.37 20.64
CA LEU A 330 -4.14 -14.97 21.30
C LEU A 330 -4.07 -15.68 22.65
N ALA A 331 -2.95 -16.35 22.93
CA ALA A 331 -2.66 -16.89 24.24
C ALA A 331 -1.28 -16.44 24.71
N ILE A 332 -1.21 -15.83 25.89
CA ILE A 332 0.04 -15.48 26.56
C ILE A 332 0.15 -16.33 27.82
N SER A 333 1.17 -17.17 27.90
CA SER A 333 1.48 -18.04 29.02
C SER A 333 2.75 -17.55 29.70
N ILE A 334 2.67 -17.25 30.99
CA ILE A 334 3.81 -16.82 31.81
C ILE A 334 3.93 -17.69 33.06
N PRO A 335 5.12 -17.78 33.67
CA PRO A 335 5.27 -18.42 34.99
C PRO A 335 4.43 -17.70 36.06
N LYS A 336 3.81 -18.45 36.98
CA LYS A 336 2.91 -17.90 38.02
C LYS A 336 3.54 -16.84 38.94
N ASN A 337 4.85 -16.88 39.10
CA ASN A 337 5.60 -15.91 39.91
C ASN A 337 5.87 -14.59 39.16
N ARG A 338 5.50 -14.48 37.88
CA ARG A 338 5.58 -13.25 37.09
C ARG A 338 4.26 -12.51 37.12
N ASN A 339 4.33 -11.19 37.14
CA ASN A 339 3.17 -10.32 36.95
C ASN A 339 3.09 -9.88 35.48
N LEU A 340 1.91 -9.98 34.87
CA LEU A 340 1.66 -9.46 33.52
C LEU A 340 0.59 -8.37 33.62
N ARG A 341 1.02 -7.15 33.34
CA ARG A 341 0.15 -5.98 33.19
C ARG A 341 -0.48 -6.01 31.81
N ILE A 342 -1.75 -5.63 31.73
CA ILE A 342 -2.50 -5.57 30.47
C ILE A 342 -3.22 -4.23 30.41
N LYS A 343 -3.14 -3.55 29.26
CA LYS A 343 -3.87 -2.31 28.98
C LYS A 343 -4.42 -2.35 27.57
N THR A 344 -5.58 -1.73 27.37
CA THR A 344 -6.17 -1.58 26.04
C THR A 344 -6.06 -0.12 25.60
N LEU A 345 -5.59 0.12 24.38
CA LEU A 345 -5.66 1.43 23.73
C LEU A 345 -6.77 1.46 22.68
N ASN A 346 -7.24 2.68 22.38
CA ASN A 346 -8.22 2.98 21.33
C ASN A 346 -9.53 2.15 21.40
N PRO A 347 -10.12 1.88 22.59
CA PRO A 347 -11.31 1.05 22.72
C PRO A 347 -12.54 1.62 22.00
N GLU A 348 -12.58 2.92 21.71
CA GLU A 348 -13.62 3.61 20.96
C GLU A 348 -13.73 3.16 19.50
N TYR A 349 -12.69 2.51 18.96
CA TYR A 349 -12.68 1.94 17.61
C TYR A 349 -13.00 0.44 17.58
N ASN A 350 -13.54 -0.12 18.67
CA ASN A 350 -13.93 -1.54 18.73
C ASN A 350 -15.17 -1.83 17.87
N PRO A 351 -15.06 -2.51 16.71
CA PRO A 351 -16.10 -2.52 15.69
C PRO A 351 -17.33 -3.38 16.05
N LYS A 352 -17.20 -4.30 17.01
CA LYS A 352 -18.27 -5.22 17.45
C LYS A 352 -18.41 -5.30 18.97
N ASN A 353 -17.85 -4.34 19.71
CA ASN A 353 -17.77 -4.39 21.18
C ASN A 353 -17.19 -5.73 21.68
N PHE A 354 -16.13 -6.21 21.03
CA PHE A 354 -15.41 -7.40 21.46
C PHE A 354 -14.94 -7.25 22.91
N ASN A 355 -14.95 -8.35 23.67
CA ASN A 355 -14.35 -8.35 25.00
C ASN A 355 -12.82 -8.32 24.88
N LEU A 356 -12.22 -7.18 25.19
CA LEU A 356 -10.77 -6.97 25.12
C LEU A 356 -10.02 -7.44 26.38
N SER A 357 -10.75 -7.95 27.39
CA SER A 357 -10.16 -8.56 28.58
C SER A 357 -9.90 -10.06 28.37
N PRO A 358 -8.77 -10.60 28.84
CA PRO A 358 -8.47 -12.01 28.70
C PRO A 358 -9.32 -12.86 29.64
N VAL A 359 -9.59 -14.10 29.21
CA VAL A 359 -9.92 -15.18 30.12
C VAL A 359 -8.62 -15.71 30.72
N ILE A 360 -8.51 -15.63 32.05
CA ILE A 360 -7.33 -16.06 32.79
C ILE A 360 -7.56 -17.47 33.34
N SER A 361 -6.58 -18.34 33.19
CA SER A 361 -6.57 -19.68 33.79
C SER A 361 -5.16 -20.07 34.23
N GLU A 362 -5.05 -21.06 35.10
CA GLU A 362 -3.77 -21.61 35.54
C GLU A 362 -3.64 -23.08 35.15
N THR A 363 -2.46 -23.49 34.71
CA THR A 363 -2.15 -24.89 34.37
C THR A 363 -0.72 -25.23 34.80
N GLY A 364 -0.56 -26.15 35.75
CA GLY A 364 0.75 -26.44 36.32
C GLY A 364 1.37 -25.20 36.97
N GLU A 365 2.57 -24.83 36.51
CA GLU A 365 3.34 -23.66 36.96
C GLU A 365 3.06 -22.38 36.15
N ASP A 366 2.17 -22.45 35.16
CA ASP A 366 1.90 -21.36 34.23
C ASP A 366 0.54 -20.68 34.53
N LYS A 367 0.50 -19.36 34.32
CA LYS A 367 -0.72 -18.54 34.22
C LYS A 367 -0.91 -18.16 32.75
N ILE A 368 -2.10 -18.45 32.23
CA ILE A 368 -2.44 -18.26 30.81
C ILE A 368 -3.54 -17.23 30.66
N TYR A 369 -3.30 -16.24 29.82
CA TYR A 369 -4.20 -15.17 29.43
C TYR A 369 -4.66 -15.46 27.99
N ARG A 370 -5.96 -15.65 27.76
CA ARG A 370 -6.52 -15.99 26.44
C ARG A 370 -7.53 -14.97 25.95
N TRP A 371 -7.40 -14.61 24.69
CA TRP A 371 -8.41 -13.88 23.93
C TRP A 371 -8.83 -14.71 22.73
N GLU A 372 -10.14 -14.73 22.47
CA GLU A 372 -10.70 -15.35 21.27
C GLU A 372 -11.67 -14.36 20.64
N PHE A 373 -11.44 -14.07 19.37
CA PHE A 373 -12.26 -13.16 18.58
C PHE A 373 -12.80 -13.91 17.35
N LYS A 374 -14.05 -13.62 17.00
CA LYS A 374 -14.73 -14.21 15.83
C LYS A 374 -15.29 -13.10 14.95
N ASP A 375 -15.18 -13.31 13.64
CA ASP A 375 -15.70 -12.43 12.60
C ASP A 375 -15.24 -10.97 12.79
N ILE A 376 -13.93 -10.75 12.93
CA ILE A 376 -13.34 -9.41 13.00
C ILE A 376 -13.45 -8.78 11.60
N PRO A 377 -14.13 -7.64 11.45
CA PRO A 377 -14.19 -6.95 10.17
C PRO A 377 -12.84 -6.35 9.80
N GLN A 378 -12.57 -6.25 8.50
CA GLN A 378 -11.41 -5.55 7.99
C GLN A 378 -11.42 -4.06 8.37
N ILE A 379 -10.23 -3.46 8.45
CA ILE A 379 -10.07 -2.00 8.41
C ILE A 379 -10.34 -1.54 6.98
N GLU A 380 -11.40 -0.78 6.77
CA GLU A 380 -11.66 -0.12 5.50
C GLU A 380 -10.74 1.10 5.36
N VAL A 381 -9.71 0.97 4.52
CA VAL A 381 -8.73 2.05 4.31
C VAL A 381 -9.42 3.26 3.66
N GLU A 382 -9.41 4.39 4.37
CA GLU A 382 -9.92 5.66 3.86
C GLU A 382 -8.76 6.61 3.50
N PRO A 383 -8.85 7.39 2.40
CA PRO A 383 -7.88 8.44 2.13
C PRO A 383 -7.77 9.39 3.32
N ASN A 384 -6.54 9.75 3.72
CA ASN A 384 -6.29 10.64 4.84
C ASN A 384 -6.88 10.15 6.18
N MET A 385 -6.94 8.84 6.44
CA MET A 385 -7.19 8.35 7.81
C MET A 385 -5.92 8.42 8.67
N PRO A 386 -6.03 8.45 10.01
CA PRO A 386 -4.88 8.31 10.89
C PRO A 386 -4.15 6.96 10.70
N PRO A 387 -2.89 6.84 11.15
CA PRO A 387 -2.19 5.57 11.22
C PRO A 387 -3.02 4.49 11.92
N LYS A 388 -2.93 3.24 11.45
CA LYS A 388 -3.72 2.12 11.97
C LYS A 388 -3.65 1.98 13.50
N THR A 389 -2.48 2.18 14.09
CA THR A 389 -2.25 2.09 15.54
C THR A 389 -2.97 3.15 16.37
N GLU A 390 -3.48 4.23 15.76
CA GLU A 390 -4.32 5.25 16.42
C GLU A 390 -5.82 4.95 16.30
N ILE A 391 -6.21 4.06 15.37
CA ILE A 391 -7.62 3.77 15.01
C ILE A 391 -7.98 2.28 15.12
N ASN A 392 -7.11 1.49 15.73
CA ASN A 392 -7.28 0.06 15.95
C ASN A 392 -7.21 -0.22 17.46
N PRO A 393 -8.19 -0.95 18.03
CA PRO A 393 -8.08 -1.43 19.39
C PRO A 393 -6.81 -2.27 19.56
N LEU A 394 -6.01 -1.91 20.55
CA LEU A 394 -4.70 -2.51 20.78
C LEU A 394 -4.64 -3.09 22.18
N ILE A 395 -4.21 -4.34 22.32
CA ILE A 395 -3.93 -4.96 23.62
C ILE A 395 -2.43 -4.87 23.87
N LEU A 396 -2.06 -4.10 24.89
CA LEU A 396 -0.72 -4.05 25.43
C LEU A 396 -0.59 -5.07 26.55
N ALA A 397 0.50 -5.83 26.55
CA ALA A 397 0.90 -6.64 27.69
C ALA A 397 2.37 -6.41 28.01
N SER A 398 2.72 -6.30 29.29
CA SER A 398 4.07 -5.98 29.75
C SER A 398 4.37 -6.64 31.09
N THR A 399 5.60 -7.10 31.27
CA THR A 399 6.12 -7.62 32.54
C THR A 399 6.91 -6.59 33.35
N PHE A 400 7.24 -5.43 32.76
CA PHE A 400 7.91 -4.33 33.46
C PHE A 400 7.06 -3.78 34.61
N ASP A 401 7.69 -3.53 35.76
CA ASP A 401 6.99 -3.04 36.94
C ASP A 401 6.92 -1.52 37.00
N SER A 402 7.91 -0.82 36.43
CA SER A 402 8.02 0.64 36.51
C SER A 402 8.83 1.28 35.38
N TRP A 403 8.60 2.58 35.14
CA TRP A 403 9.47 3.38 34.27
C TRP A 403 10.89 3.54 34.82
N GLU A 404 11.06 3.51 36.16
CA GLU A 404 12.36 3.56 36.82
C GLU A 404 13.24 2.35 36.46
N GLU A 405 12.63 1.17 36.30
CA GLU A 405 13.30 -0.04 35.84
C GLU A 405 13.81 0.09 34.41
N ILE A 406 12.94 0.55 33.49
CA ILE A 406 13.31 0.84 32.09
C ILE A 406 14.43 1.89 32.04
N TYR A 407 14.32 2.94 32.85
CA TYR A 407 15.32 3.99 32.99
C TYR A 407 16.68 3.42 33.40
N LYS A 408 16.75 2.67 34.51
CA LYS A 408 17.99 2.08 35.00
C LYS A 408 18.62 1.13 33.99
N TRP A 409 17.81 0.30 33.35
CA TRP A 409 18.28 -0.65 32.34
C TRP A 409 18.90 0.08 31.14
N TRP A 410 18.16 0.96 30.48
CA TRP A 410 18.66 1.64 29.28
C TRP A 410 19.78 2.63 29.60
N ARG A 411 19.76 3.26 30.79
CA ARG A 411 20.89 4.05 31.30
C ARG A 411 22.15 3.19 31.46
N GLY A 412 22.00 1.95 31.91
CA GLY A 412 23.09 0.97 31.97
C GLY A 412 23.69 0.65 30.59
N LEU A 413 22.88 0.62 29.54
CA LEU A 413 23.33 0.39 28.16
C LEU A 413 24.06 1.61 27.56
N SER A 414 23.66 2.83 27.93
CA SER A 414 24.10 4.07 27.29
C SER A 414 25.19 4.85 28.03
N LYS A 415 25.23 4.84 29.37
CA LYS A 415 26.06 5.76 30.16
C LYS A 415 27.56 5.71 29.84
N ASP A 416 28.11 4.52 29.64
CA ASP A 416 29.54 4.32 29.41
C ASP A 416 29.93 4.62 27.95
N ARG A 417 28.93 4.74 27.07
CA ARG A 417 29.08 5.13 25.66
C ARG A 417 29.17 6.64 25.47
N ILE A 418 28.76 7.43 26.48
CA ILE A 418 28.85 8.90 26.51
C ILE A 418 30.24 9.33 27.04
N SER A 419 31.27 8.86 26.33
CA SER A 419 32.67 9.08 26.68
C SER A 419 33.41 9.69 25.48
N PRO A 420 33.88 10.96 25.57
CA PRO A 420 34.61 11.59 24.48
C PRO A 420 36.05 11.07 24.42
N ASP A 421 36.62 11.04 23.21
CA ASP A 421 38.05 10.92 23.00
C ASP A 421 38.66 12.28 22.61
N LYS A 422 39.96 12.31 22.32
CA LYS A 422 40.65 13.53 21.90
C LYS A 422 40.06 14.11 20.60
N ALA A 423 39.70 13.26 19.64
CA ALA A 423 39.21 13.71 18.34
C ALA A 423 37.83 14.39 18.45
N ILE A 424 36.95 13.86 19.29
CA ILE A 424 35.69 14.51 19.65
C ILE A 424 35.96 15.85 20.35
N SER A 425 36.89 15.87 21.31
CA SER A 425 37.20 17.07 22.09
C SER A 425 37.76 18.21 21.24
N ASP A 426 38.69 17.89 20.33
CA ASP A 426 39.26 18.84 19.38
C ASP A 426 38.17 19.39 18.44
N LYS A 427 37.29 18.53 17.91
CA LYS A 427 36.21 18.94 17.02
C LYS A 427 35.18 19.82 17.72
N VAL A 428 34.80 19.50 18.96
CA VAL A 428 33.89 20.37 19.74
C VAL A 428 34.53 21.74 19.95
N SER A 429 35.81 21.80 20.31
CA SER A 429 36.54 23.06 20.51
C SER A 429 36.57 23.91 19.24
N GLU A 430 36.76 23.29 18.08
CA GLU A 430 36.67 23.92 16.76
C GLU A 430 35.26 24.47 16.49
N LEU A 431 34.21 23.66 16.68
CA LEU A 431 32.82 24.03 16.38
C LEU A 431 32.33 25.22 17.23
N ILE A 432 32.72 25.27 18.50
CA ILE A 432 32.29 26.32 19.44
C ILE A 432 33.20 27.55 19.44
N GLN A 433 34.28 27.55 18.67
CA GLN A 433 35.23 28.66 18.63
C GLN A 433 34.52 29.96 18.21
N GLY A 434 34.69 31.02 18.99
CA GLY A 434 34.09 32.33 18.74
C GLY A 434 32.57 32.41 18.97
N LYS A 435 31.90 31.33 19.37
CA LYS A 435 30.47 31.32 19.73
C LYS A 435 30.27 31.89 21.13
N LYS A 436 29.39 32.88 21.26
CA LYS A 436 29.20 33.65 22.50
C LYS A 436 28.07 33.11 23.37
N THR A 437 26.98 32.67 22.77
CA THR A 437 25.79 32.22 23.49
C THR A 437 25.78 30.69 23.66
N LEU A 438 25.02 30.20 24.64
CA LEU A 438 24.80 28.78 24.83
C LEU A 438 24.12 28.16 23.59
N GLU A 439 23.08 28.82 23.09
CA GLU A 439 22.36 28.41 21.88
C GLU A 439 23.27 28.30 20.66
N ASP A 440 24.14 29.28 20.42
CA ASP A 440 25.08 29.24 19.29
C ASP A 440 26.01 28.02 19.34
N LYS A 441 26.42 27.59 20.54
CA LYS A 441 27.27 26.40 20.73
C LYS A 441 26.49 25.13 20.47
N ILE A 442 25.29 25.00 21.04
CA ILE A 442 24.40 23.84 20.84
C ILE A 442 24.09 23.70 19.35
N ARG A 443 23.71 24.79 18.69
CA ARG A 443 23.36 24.80 17.26
C ARG A 443 24.52 24.38 16.37
N ALA A 444 25.75 24.80 16.68
CA ALA A 444 26.94 24.38 15.93
C ALA A 444 27.18 22.86 16.05
N ILE A 445 27.03 22.32 17.26
CA ILE A 445 27.18 20.88 17.52
C ILE A 445 26.04 20.08 16.87
N TYR A 446 24.80 20.57 16.97
CA TYR A 446 23.62 19.97 16.36
C TYR A 446 23.79 19.85 14.84
N ASN A 447 24.11 20.96 14.16
CA ASN A 447 24.30 20.96 12.71
C ASN A 447 25.38 19.97 12.28
N TYR A 448 26.50 19.92 12.99
CA TYR A 448 27.57 18.94 12.71
C TYR A 448 27.06 17.50 12.86
N CYS A 449 26.41 17.16 13.97
CA CYS A 449 25.90 15.80 14.17
C CYS A 449 24.78 15.44 13.18
N ALA A 450 23.93 16.39 12.80
CA ALA A 450 22.86 16.17 11.84
C ALA A 450 23.42 15.91 10.44
N GLN A 451 24.36 16.75 9.96
CA GLN A 451 24.82 16.80 8.57
C GLN A 451 26.07 15.96 8.28
N GLU A 452 26.99 15.81 9.24
CA GLU A 452 28.28 15.13 9.01
C GLU A 452 28.29 13.66 9.46
N ILE A 453 27.21 13.20 10.10
CA ILE A 453 27.05 11.81 10.56
C ILE A 453 25.88 11.19 9.81
N ARG A 454 26.16 10.24 8.92
CA ARG A 454 25.13 9.61 8.09
C ARG A 454 24.19 8.77 8.94
N TYR A 455 22.88 9.02 8.82
CA TYR A 455 21.87 8.23 9.53
C TYR A 455 21.67 6.85 8.89
N VAL A 456 21.44 5.84 9.73
CA VAL A 456 21.11 4.46 9.34
C VAL A 456 19.92 4.01 10.19
N GLY A 457 18.70 4.05 9.64
CA GLY A 457 17.48 3.74 10.40
C GLY A 457 17.36 2.27 10.78
N ILE A 458 17.65 1.95 12.05
CA ILE A 458 17.67 0.58 12.59
C ILE A 458 16.92 0.53 13.91
N GLU A 459 15.88 -0.30 13.95
CA GLU A 459 14.92 -0.36 15.05
C GLU A 459 14.67 -1.81 15.52
N TYR A 460 15.50 -2.77 15.10
CA TYR A 460 15.21 -4.20 15.28
C TYR A 460 16.23 -4.90 16.20
N GLY A 461 15.73 -5.71 17.13
CA GLY A 461 16.54 -6.57 18.00
C GLY A 461 17.24 -5.85 19.16
N GLN A 462 18.20 -6.51 19.79
CA GLN A 462 19.04 -5.95 20.86
C GLN A 462 19.97 -4.84 20.34
N ALA A 463 20.39 -4.95 19.07
CA ALA A 463 21.03 -3.83 18.35
C ALA A 463 20.09 -2.61 18.24
N GLY A 464 18.78 -2.77 18.43
CA GLY A 464 17.81 -1.68 18.53
C GLY A 464 17.93 -0.86 19.82
N TYR A 465 18.39 -1.44 20.94
CA TYR A 465 18.39 -0.76 22.25
C TYR A 465 19.73 -0.15 22.65
N GLN A 466 20.85 -0.84 22.42
CA GLN A 466 22.16 -0.41 22.91
C GLN A 466 22.90 0.48 21.88
N PRO A 467 23.31 1.71 22.23
CA PRO A 467 24.13 2.53 21.36
C PRO A 467 25.60 2.07 21.33
N HIS A 468 26.28 2.37 20.23
CA HIS A 468 27.72 2.24 20.07
C HIS A 468 28.48 3.33 20.86
N PRO A 469 29.77 3.13 21.18
CA PRO A 469 30.59 4.18 21.77
C PRO A 469 30.66 5.44 20.88
N ALA A 470 30.56 6.62 21.49
CA ALA A 470 30.61 7.89 20.75
C ALA A 470 31.88 8.04 19.88
N SER A 471 33.03 7.54 20.34
CA SER A 471 34.28 7.54 19.58
C SER A 471 34.22 6.69 18.31
N GLU A 472 33.52 5.57 18.35
CA GLU A 472 33.32 4.70 17.18
C GLU A 472 32.39 5.36 16.16
N ILE A 473 31.27 5.92 16.63
CA ILE A 473 30.31 6.65 15.79
C ILE A 473 31.00 7.84 15.10
N PHE A 474 31.76 8.62 15.88
CA PHE A 474 32.51 9.77 15.38
C PHE A 474 33.58 9.40 14.34
N LYS A 475 34.26 8.27 14.55
CA LYS A 475 35.26 7.73 13.63
C LYS A 475 34.64 7.22 12.34
N ASN A 476 33.54 6.47 12.44
CA ASN A 476 32.90 5.80 11.31
C ASN A 476 31.99 6.74 10.49
N LYS A 477 31.58 7.89 11.03
CA LYS A 477 30.72 8.89 10.37
C LYS A 477 29.34 8.37 9.97
N TYR A 478 28.84 7.34 10.66
CA TYR A 478 27.45 6.90 10.54
C TYR A 478 26.95 6.32 11.86
N GLY A 479 25.63 6.30 12.03
CA GLY A 479 24.95 5.69 13.18
C GLY A 479 23.44 5.72 13.03
N ASP A 480 22.76 4.90 13.83
CA ASP A 480 21.30 4.92 13.98
C ASP A 480 20.84 6.02 14.95
N CYS A 481 19.59 5.96 15.42
CA CYS A 481 18.96 7.05 16.15
C CYS A 481 19.61 7.29 17.51
N LYS A 482 19.76 6.23 18.29
CA LYS A 482 20.47 6.25 19.58
C LYS A 482 21.95 6.57 19.42
N ASP A 483 22.60 6.09 18.36
CA ASP A 483 24.01 6.40 18.11
C ASP A 483 24.20 7.92 17.90
N LYS A 484 23.38 8.53 17.02
CA LYS A 484 23.45 9.96 16.76
C LYS A 484 23.09 10.79 18.00
N ALA A 485 22.07 10.38 18.76
CA ALA A 485 21.71 11.03 20.03
C ALA A 485 22.85 10.97 21.05
N ILE A 486 23.52 9.82 21.19
CA ILE A 486 24.63 9.62 22.14
C ILE A 486 25.87 10.41 21.72
N LEU A 487 26.20 10.46 20.44
CA LEU A 487 27.30 11.30 19.95
C LEU A 487 27.02 12.78 20.24
N PHE A 488 25.80 13.25 19.95
CA PHE A 488 25.39 14.63 20.22
C PHE A 488 25.51 14.98 21.71
N VAL A 489 24.95 14.15 22.59
CA VAL A 489 25.04 14.33 24.05
C VAL A 489 26.49 14.30 24.54
N THR A 490 27.34 13.45 23.94
CA THR A 490 28.78 13.41 24.26
C THR A 490 29.47 14.71 23.89
N MET A 491 29.17 15.26 22.72
CA MET A 491 29.75 16.53 22.24
C MET A 491 29.27 17.72 23.08
N LEU A 492 28.01 17.75 23.50
CA LEU A 492 27.48 18.75 24.43
C LEU A 492 28.19 18.71 25.77
N LYS A 493 28.39 17.51 26.33
CA LYS A 493 29.12 17.32 27.59
C LYS A 493 30.53 17.90 27.55
N VAL A 494 31.25 17.73 26.43
CA VAL A 494 32.57 18.36 26.22
C VAL A 494 32.46 19.89 26.22
N ALA A 495 31.39 20.45 25.65
CA ALA A 495 31.14 21.88 25.64
C ALA A 495 30.66 22.45 27.00
N GLY A 496 30.51 21.60 28.03
CA GLY A 496 29.98 21.96 29.34
C GLY A 496 28.47 22.19 29.34
N ILE A 497 27.75 21.52 28.45
CA ILE A 497 26.31 21.63 28.25
C ILE A 497 25.66 20.29 28.58
N ASP A 498 24.62 20.32 29.40
CA ASP A 498 23.84 19.12 29.70
C ASP A 498 22.90 18.81 28.52
N GLY A 499 23.00 17.58 28.02
CA GLY A 499 22.11 17.02 27.01
C GLY A 499 21.59 15.67 27.46
N PHE A 500 20.38 15.33 27.03
CA PHE A 500 19.64 14.16 27.49
C PHE A 500 19.22 13.32 26.29
N PRO A 501 19.53 12.02 26.25
CA PRO A 501 18.87 11.13 25.30
C PRO A 501 17.38 11.02 25.62
N VAL A 502 16.57 10.86 24.58
CA VAL A 502 15.11 10.78 24.68
C VAL A 502 14.63 9.60 23.86
N LEU A 503 13.92 8.66 24.49
CA LEU A 503 13.23 7.58 23.78
C LEU A 503 11.81 8.04 23.42
N ILE A 504 11.44 7.81 22.17
CA ILE A 504 10.19 8.28 21.59
C ILE A 504 9.59 7.19 20.69
N GLY A 505 8.29 6.97 20.84
CA GLY A 505 7.50 6.21 19.87
C GLY A 505 6.96 7.20 18.85
N THR A 506 7.45 7.15 17.62
CA THR A 506 6.99 8.05 16.55
C THR A 506 5.50 7.85 16.30
N ARG A 507 4.89 8.78 15.60
CA ARG A 507 3.52 8.60 15.12
C ARG A 507 3.41 7.30 14.33
N GLY A 508 2.36 6.52 14.59
CA GLY A 508 2.23 5.17 14.05
C GLY A 508 2.72 4.05 14.97
N THR A 509 3.36 4.35 16.10
CA THR A 509 3.56 3.39 17.20
C THR A 509 2.43 3.48 18.24
N PRO A 510 2.25 2.44 19.07
CA PRO A 510 1.40 2.53 20.27
C PRO A 510 1.75 3.79 21.09
N ALA A 511 0.73 4.50 21.56
CA ALA A 511 0.93 5.65 22.42
C ALA A 511 1.52 5.21 23.76
N MET A 512 2.50 5.96 24.28
CA MET A 512 3.06 5.75 25.61
C MET A 512 2.06 6.24 26.66
N GLU A 513 1.80 5.40 27.66
CA GLU A 513 0.88 5.68 28.76
C GLU A 513 1.64 5.74 30.09
N ASP A 514 1.48 6.83 30.84
CA ASP A 514 2.24 7.10 32.08
C ASP A 514 2.14 5.97 33.12
N ASP A 515 0.99 5.28 33.18
CA ASP A 515 0.69 4.20 34.13
C ASP A 515 1.05 2.79 33.61
N PHE A 516 1.58 2.68 32.38
CA PHE A 516 1.89 1.41 31.73
C PHE A 516 3.33 1.36 31.19
N PRO A 517 4.30 0.91 32.03
CA PRO A 517 5.69 0.74 31.62
C PRO A 517 5.85 -0.26 30.48
N THR A 518 6.46 0.18 29.37
CA THR A 518 6.74 -0.62 28.16
C THR A 518 7.84 0.05 27.33
N VAL A 519 8.54 -0.71 26.50
CA VAL A 519 9.60 -0.24 25.60
C VAL A 519 9.08 -0.14 24.15
N ASN A 520 7.83 0.27 23.97
CA ASN A 520 7.21 0.56 22.67
C ASN A 520 7.75 1.85 22.00
N PHE A 521 9.07 2.07 22.08
CA PHE A 521 9.78 3.14 21.41
C PHE A 521 10.46 2.58 20.16
N ASN A 522 10.29 3.24 19.03
CA ASN A 522 10.97 2.89 17.79
C ASN A 522 12.06 3.90 17.42
N HIS A 523 12.19 5.01 18.14
CA HIS A 523 13.13 6.08 17.81
C HIS A 523 13.80 6.69 19.05
N CYS A 524 14.93 7.36 18.83
CA CYS A 524 15.70 8.03 19.87
C CYS A 524 16.23 9.39 19.36
N ILE A 525 15.88 10.45 20.09
CA ILE A 525 16.31 11.82 19.83
C ILE A 525 17.08 12.36 21.04
N ALA A 526 17.36 13.66 21.09
CA ALA A 526 17.91 14.28 22.29
C ALA A 526 17.10 15.51 22.74
N ALA A 527 17.34 15.95 23.97
CA ALA A 527 16.85 17.20 24.51
C ALA A 527 17.97 17.97 25.22
N VAL A 528 17.81 19.30 25.27
CA VAL A 528 18.70 20.22 25.98
C VAL A 528 17.89 21.25 26.74
N GLU A 529 18.39 21.70 27.89
CA GLU A 529 17.82 22.85 28.58
C GLU A 529 18.40 24.15 28.00
N LEU A 530 17.53 25.02 27.52
CA LEU A 530 17.89 26.34 27.00
C LEU A 530 16.87 27.36 27.51
N ASN A 531 17.35 28.40 28.20
CA ASN A 531 16.49 29.45 28.77
C ASN A 531 15.35 28.92 29.67
N ASN A 532 15.62 27.87 30.46
CA ASN A 532 14.65 27.15 31.30
C ASN A 532 13.53 26.42 30.52
N GLU A 533 13.71 26.23 29.22
CA GLU A 533 12.83 25.42 28.39
C GLU A 533 13.56 24.16 27.92
N LEU A 534 12.84 23.05 27.83
CA LEU A 534 13.37 21.82 27.27
C LEU A 534 13.17 21.83 25.76
N ILE A 535 14.27 21.86 25.02
CA ILE A 535 14.26 21.85 23.55
C ILE A 535 14.56 20.44 23.08
N PHE A 536 13.61 19.83 22.38
CA PHE A 536 13.76 18.53 21.73
C PHE A 536 14.41 18.71 20.35
N LEU A 537 15.32 17.80 20.02
CA LEU A 537 16.16 17.88 18.82
C LEU A 537 16.27 16.48 18.22
N ASP A 538 15.70 16.30 17.03
CA ASP A 538 15.99 15.12 16.21
C ASP A 538 17.25 15.36 15.38
N ILE A 539 18.34 14.69 15.76
CA ILE A 539 19.64 14.75 15.10
C ILE A 539 19.72 13.76 13.92
N THR A 540 18.76 12.85 13.80
CA THR A 540 18.70 11.88 12.70
C THR A 540 18.17 12.49 11.41
N ALA A 541 17.32 13.51 11.53
CA ALA A 541 16.77 14.26 10.42
C ALA A 541 17.77 15.30 9.88
N GLU A 542 18.56 14.93 8.87
CA GLU A 542 19.65 15.74 8.31
C GLU A 542 19.23 17.14 7.82
N VAL A 543 17.95 17.29 7.44
CA VAL A 543 17.37 18.53 6.91
C VAL A 543 16.53 19.29 7.94
N CYS A 544 16.42 18.78 9.18
CA CYS A 544 15.64 19.42 10.24
C CYS A 544 16.39 20.62 10.82
N SER A 545 15.67 21.72 11.01
CA SER A 545 16.24 22.93 11.61
C SER A 545 16.33 22.79 13.12
N PHE A 546 17.28 23.49 13.74
CA PHE A 546 17.41 23.49 15.20
C PHE A 546 16.11 23.94 15.88
N GLY A 547 15.64 23.14 16.85
CA GLY A 547 14.41 23.39 17.61
C GLY A 547 13.12 23.01 16.88
N ASP A 548 13.20 22.48 15.66
CA ASP A 548 12.09 21.87 14.94
C ASP A 548 12.10 20.34 15.12
N LEU A 549 10.98 19.69 14.78
CA LEU A 549 10.85 18.23 14.82
C LEU A 549 10.17 17.71 13.55
N PRO A 550 10.56 16.55 13.03
CA PRO A 550 9.78 15.83 12.02
C PRO A 550 8.33 15.64 12.48
N SER A 551 7.40 15.58 11.52
CA SER A 551 5.95 15.46 11.79
C SER A 551 5.60 14.33 12.76
N ASP A 552 6.31 13.20 12.66
CA ASP A 552 6.00 12.00 13.41
C ASP A 552 6.55 12.03 14.84
N ASP A 553 7.46 12.96 15.14
CA ASP A 553 8.03 13.17 16.47
C ASP A 553 7.27 14.22 17.28
N GLN A 554 6.29 14.91 16.68
CA GLN A 554 5.52 15.98 17.33
C GLN A 554 4.30 15.44 18.09
N LYS A 555 3.99 16.07 19.23
CA LYS A 555 2.87 15.71 20.11
C LYS A 555 2.95 14.25 20.56
N ARG A 556 4.14 13.82 20.99
CA ARG A 556 4.42 12.46 21.47
C ARG A 556 4.83 12.51 22.93
N ARG A 557 4.36 11.52 23.70
CA ARG A 557 4.80 11.28 25.07
C ARG A 557 6.15 10.55 25.02
N VAL A 558 7.14 11.04 25.75
CA VAL A 558 8.54 10.58 25.65
C VAL A 558 9.17 10.30 27.00
N LEU A 559 10.21 9.46 27.01
CA LEU A 559 11.02 9.16 28.20
C LEU A 559 12.40 9.82 28.06
N ILE A 560 12.67 10.81 28.90
CA ILE A 560 13.91 11.59 28.92
C ILE A 560 14.87 11.01 29.97
N PHE A 561 16.11 10.76 29.56
CA PHE A 561 17.15 10.18 30.41
C PHE A 561 18.03 11.29 30.99
N ARG A 562 17.63 11.83 32.15
CA ARG A 562 18.50 12.73 32.93
C ARG A 562 19.61 11.94 33.62
N LYS A 563 20.52 12.65 34.29
CA LYS A 563 21.70 12.05 34.91
C LYS A 563 21.35 11.02 35.99
N ASP A 564 20.42 11.37 36.87
CA ASP A 564 20.10 10.63 38.10
C ASP A 564 18.60 10.27 38.22
N ALA A 565 17.78 10.57 37.21
CA ALA A 565 16.35 10.28 37.16
C ALA A 565 15.85 10.21 35.70
N TYR A 566 14.64 9.71 35.50
CA TYR A 566 13.89 9.90 34.25
C TYR A 566 12.89 11.05 34.39
N GLU A 567 12.48 11.59 33.24
CA GLU A 567 11.34 12.51 33.13
C GLU A 567 10.43 12.03 32.00
N ILE A 568 9.11 12.13 32.19
CA ILE A 568 8.13 11.91 31.14
C ILE A 568 7.56 13.27 30.74
N ALA A 569 7.63 13.59 29.46
CA ALA A 569 7.18 14.86 28.91
C ALA A 569 6.52 14.67 27.54
N ASP A 570 5.98 15.77 27.00
CA ASP A 570 5.44 15.81 25.65
C ASP A 570 6.36 16.60 24.72
N THR A 571 6.61 16.07 23.53
CA THR A 571 7.19 16.87 22.45
C THR A 571 6.18 17.91 21.94
N PRO A 572 6.64 19.09 21.52
CA PRO A 572 5.74 20.15 21.07
C PRO A 572 5.01 19.75 19.78
N LEU A 573 3.80 20.27 19.62
CA LEU A 573 3.17 20.39 18.31
C LEU A 573 3.50 21.77 17.76
N VAL A 574 4.18 21.83 16.62
CA VAL A 574 4.58 23.11 16.02
C VAL A 574 3.34 23.89 15.62
N ALA A 575 3.24 25.13 16.09
CA ALA A 575 2.14 26.02 15.74
C ALA A 575 2.19 26.36 14.22
N PRO A 576 1.05 26.71 13.60
CA PRO A 576 0.99 27.02 12.17
C PRO A 576 2.04 28.03 11.70
N GLU A 577 2.36 29.03 12.53
CA GLU A 577 3.37 30.04 12.23
C GLU A 577 4.77 29.45 12.10
N GLY A 578 5.10 28.40 12.85
CA GLY A 578 6.36 27.66 12.74
C GLY A 578 6.39 26.71 11.54
N ASN A 579 5.23 26.28 11.05
CA ASN A 579 5.07 25.33 9.95
C ASN A 579 4.37 25.98 8.74
N ARG A 580 5.13 26.79 7.98
CA ARG A 580 4.54 27.70 6.99
C ARG A 580 5.24 27.71 5.63
N VAL A 581 4.49 28.08 4.60
CA VAL A 581 4.98 28.35 3.24
C VAL A 581 4.68 29.80 2.89
N LYS A 582 5.71 30.55 2.46
CA LYS A 582 5.57 31.92 1.94
C LYS A 582 5.93 31.94 0.46
N SER A 583 4.94 32.19 -0.40
CA SER A 583 5.12 32.35 -1.83
C SER A 583 4.93 33.81 -2.24
N LYS A 584 5.89 34.37 -2.98
CA LYS A 584 5.78 35.68 -3.64
C LYS A 584 5.98 35.53 -5.13
N SER A 585 5.06 36.06 -5.93
CA SER A 585 5.12 36.02 -7.39
C SER A 585 4.96 37.41 -7.98
N GLN A 586 5.85 37.78 -8.89
CA GLN A 586 5.75 38.99 -9.71
C GLN A 586 5.54 38.54 -11.15
N LEU A 587 4.38 38.86 -11.73
CA LEU A 587 3.99 38.47 -13.07
C LEU A 587 3.79 39.72 -13.93
N ALA A 588 4.17 39.63 -15.20
CA ALA A 588 3.88 40.62 -16.22
C ALA A 588 3.17 39.96 -17.39
N ILE A 589 1.97 40.45 -17.72
CA ILE A 589 1.18 40.00 -18.86
C ILE A 589 1.31 41.04 -19.97
N ALA A 590 1.98 40.68 -21.06
CA ALA A 590 2.20 41.55 -22.20
C ALA A 590 0.96 41.61 -23.13
N ALA A 591 0.95 42.58 -24.03
CA ALA A 591 -0.14 42.78 -24.99
C ALA A 591 -0.36 41.59 -25.93
N ASP A 592 0.68 40.80 -26.22
CA ASP A 592 0.58 39.56 -27.00
C ASP A 592 0.14 38.35 -26.15
N GLU A 593 -0.20 38.58 -24.88
CA GLU A 593 -0.62 37.58 -23.89
C GLU A 593 0.50 36.61 -23.46
N THR A 594 1.76 36.95 -23.73
CA THR A 594 2.89 36.31 -23.04
C THR A 594 2.90 36.70 -21.56
N VAL A 595 3.24 35.75 -20.71
CA VAL A 595 3.49 35.96 -19.29
C VAL A 595 4.96 35.75 -19.01
N GLY A 596 5.57 36.69 -18.29
CA GLY A 596 6.85 36.50 -17.61
C GLY A 596 6.62 36.56 -16.11
N ALA A 597 7.29 35.70 -15.35
CA ALA A 597 7.09 35.62 -13.91
C ALA A 597 8.39 35.32 -13.16
N LEU A 598 8.56 35.98 -12.02
CA LEU A 598 9.56 35.67 -11.00
C LEU A 598 8.81 35.19 -9.75
N ARG A 599 9.11 33.96 -9.30
CA ARG A 599 8.51 33.38 -8.11
C ARG A 599 9.57 33.04 -7.08
N THR A 600 9.33 33.43 -5.83
CA THR A 600 10.14 33.10 -4.65
C THR A 600 9.28 32.30 -3.67
N VAL A 601 9.80 31.18 -3.19
CA VAL A 601 9.17 30.30 -2.21
C VAL A 601 10.13 30.10 -1.04
N GLU A 602 9.70 30.52 0.14
CA GLU A 602 10.43 30.35 1.40
C GLU A 602 9.60 29.47 2.33
N THR A 603 10.20 28.42 2.88
CA THR A 603 9.49 27.40 3.68
C THR A 603 10.06 27.30 5.09
N PHE A 604 9.24 26.80 6.02
CA PHE A 604 9.54 26.65 7.45
C PHE A 604 8.91 25.35 7.97
N GLY A 605 9.41 24.82 9.07
CA GLY A 605 8.89 23.59 9.65
C GLY A 605 9.06 22.40 8.71
N GLN A 606 8.06 21.51 8.66
CA GLN A 606 8.08 20.34 7.78
C GLN A 606 8.20 20.68 6.28
N PHE A 607 7.73 21.87 5.86
CA PHE A 607 7.86 22.32 4.47
C PHE A 607 9.29 22.75 4.14
N ASP A 608 10.06 23.27 5.12
CA ASP A 608 11.50 23.50 4.96
C ASP A 608 12.21 22.17 4.76
N GLN A 609 11.96 21.22 5.66
CA GLN A 609 12.53 19.88 5.60
C GLN A 609 12.29 19.21 4.24
N ALA A 610 11.05 19.21 3.77
CA ALA A 610 10.68 18.63 2.46
C ALA A 610 11.33 19.36 1.27
N GLN A 611 11.29 20.70 1.24
CA GLN A 611 11.89 21.48 0.14
C GLN A 611 13.42 21.33 0.13
N ARG A 612 14.05 21.32 1.30
CA ARG A 612 15.49 21.12 1.49
C ARG A 612 15.94 19.74 1.07
N TYR A 613 15.21 18.71 1.47
CA TYR A 613 15.49 17.34 1.04
C TYR A 613 15.41 17.22 -0.48
N TRP A 614 14.31 17.70 -1.08
CA TRP A 614 14.14 17.66 -2.54
C TRP A 614 15.29 18.38 -3.27
N LEU A 615 15.69 19.58 -2.83
CA LEU A 615 16.74 20.35 -3.50
C LEU A 615 18.15 19.79 -3.29
N ARG A 616 18.44 19.11 -2.17
CA ARG A 616 19.78 18.53 -1.88
C ARG A 616 20.00 17.19 -2.57
N TYR A 617 19.01 16.31 -2.58
CA TYR A 617 19.19 14.92 -2.99
C TYR A 617 18.65 14.59 -4.38
N THR A 618 18.02 15.56 -5.06
CA THR A 618 17.52 15.35 -6.43
C THR A 618 18.55 15.83 -7.46
N PRO A 619 18.89 15.04 -8.49
CA PRO A 619 19.72 15.49 -9.59
C PRO A 619 19.20 16.79 -10.24
N PRO A 620 20.07 17.74 -10.63
CA PRO A 620 19.65 19.04 -11.15
C PRO A 620 18.67 19.00 -12.33
N ASN A 621 18.80 18.01 -13.23
CA ASN A 621 17.89 17.83 -14.36
C ASN A 621 16.47 17.42 -13.94
N LEU A 622 16.34 16.65 -12.84
CA LEU A 622 15.04 16.26 -12.28
C LEU A 622 14.42 17.41 -11.48
N ILE A 623 15.24 18.24 -10.81
CA ILE A 623 14.76 19.50 -10.21
C ILE A 623 14.19 20.40 -11.31
N GLU A 624 14.94 20.61 -12.40
CA GLU A 624 14.50 21.39 -13.55
C GLU A 624 13.21 20.84 -14.17
N GLN A 625 13.11 19.52 -14.33
CA GLN A 625 11.90 18.86 -14.81
C GLN A 625 10.71 19.11 -13.87
N GLY A 626 10.86 18.89 -12.57
CA GLY A 626 9.78 19.11 -11.59
C GLY A 626 9.34 20.57 -11.53
N LEU A 627 10.26 21.53 -11.71
CA LEU A 627 9.92 22.95 -11.86
C LEU A 627 9.15 23.21 -13.16
N LYS A 628 9.57 22.63 -14.29
CA LYS A 628 8.83 22.75 -15.56
C LYS A 628 7.42 22.18 -15.44
N GLU A 629 7.24 21.02 -14.82
CA GLU A 629 5.92 20.42 -14.56
C GLU A 629 5.04 21.33 -13.70
N ARG A 630 5.60 21.89 -12.60
CA ARG A 630 4.90 22.87 -11.75
C ARG A 630 4.55 24.17 -12.47
N ILE A 631 5.41 24.63 -13.38
CA ILE A 631 5.13 25.80 -14.22
C ILE A 631 4.02 25.47 -15.22
N GLN A 632 4.08 24.32 -15.86
CA GLN A 632 3.14 23.88 -16.89
C GLN A 632 1.73 23.60 -16.35
N SER A 633 1.61 23.26 -15.06
CA SER A 633 0.31 23.15 -14.39
C SER A 633 -0.41 24.49 -14.24
N VAL A 634 0.30 25.63 -14.38
CA VAL A 634 -0.27 26.99 -14.28
C VAL A 634 -0.25 27.70 -15.64
N VAL A 635 0.81 27.51 -16.44
CA VAL A 635 1.01 28.09 -17.76
C VAL A 635 1.32 26.97 -18.74
N THR A 636 0.35 26.53 -19.54
CA THR A 636 0.49 25.32 -20.39
C THR A 636 1.73 25.32 -21.31
N SER A 637 2.15 26.50 -21.80
CA SER A 637 3.38 26.64 -22.61
C SER A 637 4.52 27.30 -21.83
N GLY A 638 4.52 27.10 -20.52
CA GLY A 638 5.49 27.68 -19.61
C GLY A 638 6.84 26.97 -19.73
N ASP A 639 7.87 27.78 -19.96
CA ASP A 639 9.27 27.39 -20.00
C ASP A 639 9.96 27.98 -18.77
N LEU A 640 10.68 27.12 -18.04
CA LEU A 640 11.62 27.56 -17.02
C LEU A 640 12.76 28.32 -17.70
N ILE A 641 13.03 29.54 -17.24
CA ILE A 641 14.16 30.36 -17.70
C ILE A 641 15.39 30.11 -16.83
N THR A 642 15.23 30.22 -15.52
CA THR A 642 16.30 29.99 -14.56
C THR A 642 15.71 29.65 -13.20
N TYR A 643 16.50 29.00 -12.35
CA TYR A 643 16.19 28.81 -10.95
C TYR A 643 17.47 28.90 -10.12
N ARG A 644 17.32 29.29 -8.85
CA ARG A 644 18.36 29.25 -7.83
C ARG A 644 17.73 28.94 -6.49
N TYR A 645 18.49 28.35 -5.60
CA TYR A 645 18.09 28.19 -4.21
C TYR A 645 19.20 28.62 -3.26
N GLU A 646 18.80 29.05 -2.06
CA GLU A 646 19.68 29.57 -1.02
C GLU A 646 19.52 28.72 0.25
N ASN A 647 20.57 28.66 1.06
CA ASN A 647 20.59 28.03 2.38
C ASN A 647 20.40 26.51 2.42
N SER A 648 20.56 25.76 1.33
CA SER A 648 20.39 24.29 1.30
C SER A 648 21.10 23.57 2.45
N ASP A 649 22.35 23.96 2.72
CA ASP A 649 23.20 23.33 3.74
C ASP A 649 23.21 24.10 5.08
N ASN A 650 22.48 25.22 5.19
CA ASN A 650 22.41 26.01 6.42
C ASN A 650 21.07 25.79 7.12
N LEU A 651 21.08 24.93 8.15
CA LEU A 651 19.91 24.61 8.98
C LEU A 651 19.45 25.76 9.90
N ASN A 652 20.19 26.86 9.94
CA ASN A 652 19.86 28.03 10.77
C ASN A 652 19.03 29.08 10.03
N LEU A 653 18.85 28.89 8.72
CA LEU A 653 18.11 29.79 7.85
C LEU A 653 17.10 28.98 7.03
N PRO A 654 15.91 29.54 6.76
CA PRO A 654 14.94 28.86 5.91
C PRO A 654 15.49 28.71 4.49
N ILE A 655 15.16 27.58 3.87
CA ILE A 655 15.49 27.33 2.47
C ILE A 655 14.60 28.20 1.58
N ARG A 656 15.23 28.86 0.60
CA ARG A 656 14.55 29.72 -0.34
C ARG A 656 14.80 29.25 -1.76
N LEU A 657 13.74 29.04 -2.51
CA LEU A 657 13.77 28.73 -3.93
C LEU A 657 13.26 29.93 -4.73
N THR A 658 14.04 30.40 -5.70
CA THR A 658 13.65 31.44 -6.64
C THR A 658 13.74 30.93 -8.07
N TYR A 659 12.70 31.12 -8.87
CA TYR A 659 12.71 30.71 -10.27
C TYR A 659 11.95 31.68 -11.16
N GLU A 660 12.42 31.78 -12.39
CA GLU A 660 11.86 32.61 -13.45
C GLU A 660 11.30 31.72 -14.55
N PHE A 661 10.14 32.09 -15.07
CA PHE A 661 9.53 31.38 -16.18
C PHE A 661 8.83 32.36 -17.13
N LYS A 662 8.70 31.93 -18.37
CA LYS A 662 7.92 32.63 -19.39
C LYS A 662 6.99 31.65 -20.07
N GLY A 663 5.90 32.13 -20.64
CA GLY A 663 5.06 31.29 -21.46
C GLY A 663 3.94 32.05 -22.13
N LYS A 664 3.11 31.31 -22.86
CA LYS A 664 1.84 31.77 -23.43
C LYS A 664 0.69 30.94 -22.85
N ASN A 665 -0.54 31.36 -23.15
CA ASN A 665 -1.76 30.67 -22.72
C ASN A 665 -1.91 30.58 -21.19
N PHE A 666 -1.37 31.55 -20.45
CA PHE A 666 -1.73 31.73 -19.03
C PHE A 666 -3.20 32.15 -18.91
N LEU A 667 -3.67 33.04 -19.80
CA LEU A 667 -5.04 33.52 -19.81
C LEU A 667 -5.95 32.58 -20.62
N SER A 668 -7.01 32.07 -19.99
CA SER A 668 -8.07 31.36 -20.70
C SER A 668 -8.91 32.35 -21.52
N ARG A 669 -9.20 32.00 -22.78
CA ARG A 669 -9.89 32.89 -23.74
C ARG A 669 -11.37 32.52 -23.86
N ALA A 670 -12.26 33.50 -23.65
CA ALA A 670 -13.68 33.41 -23.96
C ALA A 670 -14.10 34.65 -24.78
N GLY A 671 -13.98 34.57 -26.11
CA GLY A 671 -14.13 35.74 -26.98
C GLY A 671 -13.09 36.82 -26.66
N ARG A 672 -13.55 38.01 -26.23
CA ARG A 672 -12.68 39.12 -25.79
C ARG A 672 -12.28 39.04 -24.32
N ALA A 673 -12.95 38.20 -23.53
CA ALA A 673 -12.59 37.98 -22.15
C ALA A 673 -11.28 37.18 -22.07
N ARG A 674 -10.49 37.51 -21.04
CA ARG A 674 -9.29 36.81 -20.62
C ARG A 674 -9.44 36.51 -19.14
N ILE A 675 -9.50 35.22 -18.83
CA ILE A 675 -9.74 34.73 -17.49
C ILE A 675 -8.37 34.39 -16.90
N ILE A 676 -8.03 35.02 -15.77
CA ILE A 676 -6.82 34.65 -15.02
C ILE A 676 -7.08 33.29 -14.35
N PRO A 677 -6.14 32.32 -14.43
CA PRO A 677 -6.25 31.06 -13.71
C PRO A 677 -6.51 31.30 -12.22
N GLN A 678 -7.26 30.39 -11.63
CA GLN A 678 -7.65 30.47 -10.23
C GLN A 678 -6.39 30.59 -9.35
N SER A 679 -6.29 31.69 -8.61
CA SER A 679 -5.20 31.94 -7.67
C SER A 679 -5.46 31.33 -6.29
N ALA A 680 -6.71 30.95 -6.01
CA ALA A 680 -7.23 30.56 -4.72
C ALA A 680 -8.02 29.25 -4.88
N ASN A 681 -7.51 28.13 -4.37
CA ASN A 681 -8.19 26.84 -4.42
C ASN A 681 -8.22 26.15 -3.05
N VAL A 682 -9.13 25.19 -2.91
CA VAL A 682 -9.20 24.25 -1.79
C VAL A 682 -9.30 22.83 -2.34
N ASP A 683 -8.72 21.88 -1.62
CA ASP A 683 -8.74 20.47 -2.03
C ASP A 683 -10.06 19.80 -1.60
N THR A 684 -11.02 19.74 -2.52
CA THR A 684 -12.32 19.11 -2.27
C THR A 684 -12.24 17.59 -2.19
N SER A 685 -11.10 16.96 -2.54
CA SER A 685 -10.93 15.51 -2.39
C SER A 685 -11.00 15.07 -0.92
N LEU A 686 -10.65 15.96 0.02
CA LEU A 686 -10.75 15.75 1.47
C LEU A 686 -12.18 15.46 1.94
N VAL A 687 -13.19 15.90 1.19
CA VAL A 687 -14.61 15.80 1.55
C VAL A 687 -15.44 14.99 0.55
N ALA A 688 -14.77 14.24 -0.34
CA ALA A 688 -15.42 13.43 -1.38
C ALA A 688 -16.33 12.32 -0.81
N LYS A 689 -16.04 11.82 0.39
CA LYS A 689 -16.90 10.83 1.07
C LYS A 689 -18.11 11.52 1.71
N ASP A 690 -19.26 10.86 1.74
CA ASP A 690 -20.42 11.36 2.48
C ASP A 690 -20.30 11.17 3.98
N ARG A 691 -19.65 10.07 4.40
CA ARG A 691 -19.39 9.71 5.79
C ARG A 691 -18.04 9.03 5.90
N ARG A 692 -17.47 9.05 7.11
CA ARG A 692 -16.18 8.42 7.42
C ARG A 692 -16.30 7.47 8.60
N GLY A 693 -15.58 6.36 8.55
CA GLY A 693 -15.40 5.46 9.69
C GLY A 693 -14.38 5.99 10.70
N TYR A 694 -13.41 6.78 10.22
CA TYR A 694 -12.27 7.27 10.99
C TYR A 694 -12.13 8.79 10.88
N PRO A 695 -11.37 9.45 11.78
CA PRO A 695 -11.02 10.86 11.63
C PRO A 695 -10.40 11.17 10.26
N LEU A 696 -10.48 12.43 9.83
CA LEU A 696 -9.79 12.92 8.64
C LEU A 696 -8.51 13.65 9.07
N GLU A 697 -7.37 13.21 8.56
CA GLU A 697 -6.06 13.85 8.69
C GLU A 697 -5.93 15.04 7.75
N LEU A 698 -5.71 16.23 8.33
CA LEU A 698 -5.33 17.43 7.59
C LEU A 698 -3.80 17.61 7.53
N GLY A 699 -3.03 16.78 8.25
CA GLY A 699 -1.60 16.97 8.46
C GLY A 699 -1.32 17.97 9.58
N ASN A 700 -0.04 18.30 9.84
CA ASN A 700 0.27 19.23 10.93
C ASN A 700 -0.36 20.62 10.70
N PRO A 701 -0.77 21.32 11.79
CA PRO A 701 -1.20 22.71 11.70
C PRO A 701 -0.21 23.54 10.89
N SER A 702 -0.70 24.34 9.96
CA SER A 702 0.14 24.98 8.97
C SER A 702 -0.42 26.29 8.46
N LEU A 703 0.48 27.13 7.95
CA LEU A 703 0.15 28.43 7.39
C LEU A 703 0.72 28.58 5.97
N ASN A 704 -0.16 28.74 4.98
CA ASN A 704 0.23 29.03 3.60
C ASN A 704 -0.11 30.48 3.27
N GLU A 705 0.90 31.27 2.92
CA GLU A 705 0.77 32.66 2.53
C GLU A 705 1.25 32.84 1.08
N THR A 706 0.37 33.30 0.21
CA THR A 706 0.68 33.57 -1.19
C THR A 706 0.39 35.02 -1.53
N TYR A 707 1.38 35.70 -2.10
CA TYR A 707 1.28 37.06 -2.59
C TYR A 707 1.65 37.11 -4.06
N SER A 708 0.75 37.63 -4.90
CA SER A 708 0.99 37.79 -6.34
C SER A 708 0.75 39.22 -6.78
N GLU A 709 1.73 39.83 -7.44
CA GLU A 709 1.57 41.09 -8.17
C GLU A 709 1.56 40.80 -9.67
N ILE A 710 0.46 41.13 -10.35
CA ILE A 710 0.28 40.91 -11.78
C ILE A 710 0.19 42.28 -12.46
N THR A 711 1.21 42.64 -13.23
CA THR A 711 1.24 43.85 -14.04
C THR A 711 0.63 43.57 -15.41
N LEU A 712 -0.41 44.32 -15.77
CA LEU A 712 -1.14 44.18 -17.03
C LEU A 712 -0.65 45.21 -18.06
N ALA A 713 -0.55 44.78 -19.33
CA ALA A 713 -0.36 45.70 -20.44
C ALA A 713 -1.56 46.65 -20.63
N ASP A 714 -1.32 47.79 -21.30
CA ASP A 714 -2.30 48.88 -21.44
C ASP A 714 -3.57 48.50 -22.19
N ASP A 715 -3.53 47.42 -22.96
CA ASP A 715 -4.63 46.87 -23.72
C ASP A 715 -5.55 45.96 -22.91
N PHE A 716 -5.28 45.70 -21.63
CA PHE A 716 -6.20 45.01 -20.73
C PHE A 716 -6.99 45.97 -19.83
N VAL A 717 -8.26 45.62 -19.60
CA VAL A 717 -9.14 46.26 -18.60
C VAL A 717 -9.68 45.16 -17.70
N VAL A 718 -9.60 45.32 -16.38
CA VAL A 718 -10.27 44.42 -15.44
C VAL A 718 -11.78 44.66 -15.55
N LYS A 719 -12.54 43.63 -15.92
CA LYS A 719 -14.01 43.67 -16.03
C LYS A 719 -14.71 43.17 -14.79
N TYR A 720 -14.09 42.19 -14.14
CA TYR A 720 -14.62 41.61 -12.92
C TYR A 720 -13.46 41.22 -12.02
N LEU A 721 -13.60 41.59 -10.76
CA LEU A 721 -12.72 41.27 -9.67
C LEU A 721 -13.59 40.60 -8.60
N PRO A 722 -13.26 39.39 -8.14
CA PRO A 722 -13.98 38.73 -7.06
C PRO A 722 -13.99 39.58 -5.78
N GLU A 723 -14.99 39.35 -4.93
CA GLU A 723 -14.99 39.95 -3.59
C GLU A 723 -13.89 39.33 -2.71
N SER A 724 -13.42 40.11 -1.74
CA SER A 724 -12.50 39.54 -0.74
C SER A 724 -13.28 38.59 0.18
N LEU A 725 -12.68 37.45 0.48
CA LEU A 725 -13.29 36.41 1.31
C LEU A 725 -12.48 36.25 2.59
N ASP A 726 -13.20 36.18 3.72
CA ASP A 726 -12.68 35.78 5.03
C ASP A 726 -13.61 34.68 5.56
N ALA A 727 -13.18 33.43 5.42
CA ALA A 727 -13.90 32.26 5.88
C ALA A 727 -13.16 31.65 7.06
N GLN A 728 -13.83 31.57 8.20
CA GLN A 728 -13.25 31.06 9.44
C GLN A 728 -14.00 29.84 9.93
N SER A 729 -13.26 28.90 10.49
CA SER A 729 -13.80 27.74 11.18
C SER A 729 -12.88 27.32 12.32
N ARG A 730 -13.30 26.29 13.05
CA ARG A 730 -12.45 25.68 14.07
C ARG A 730 -11.29 24.86 13.49
N TRP A 731 -11.41 24.36 12.26
CA TRP A 731 -10.39 23.51 11.63
C TRP A 731 -9.42 24.32 10.78
N MET A 732 -9.92 25.35 10.08
CA MET A 732 -9.11 26.21 9.22
C MET A 732 -9.71 27.59 8.98
N ASP A 733 -8.85 28.56 8.68
CA ASP A 733 -9.22 29.86 8.14
C ASP A 733 -8.70 30.02 6.72
N TYR A 734 -9.45 30.75 5.91
CA TYR A 734 -9.11 31.06 4.54
C TYR A 734 -9.42 32.53 4.25
N LEU A 735 -8.38 33.27 3.89
CA LEU A 735 -8.49 34.68 3.51
C LEU A 735 -7.96 34.86 2.10
N VAL A 736 -8.71 35.54 1.24
CA VAL A 736 -8.23 36.03 -0.05
C VAL A 736 -8.70 37.46 -0.28
N SER A 737 -7.79 38.29 -0.76
CA SER A 737 -8.06 39.70 -1.06
C SER A 737 -7.46 40.09 -2.40
N TYR A 738 -8.16 41.02 -3.05
CA TYR A 738 -7.85 41.50 -4.40
C TYR A 738 -7.78 43.03 -4.41
N GLU A 739 -6.70 43.60 -4.93
CA GLU A 739 -6.52 45.05 -5.05
C GLU A 739 -6.04 45.41 -6.46
N LEU A 740 -6.74 46.31 -7.15
CA LEU A 740 -6.29 46.87 -8.43
C LEU A 740 -5.79 48.31 -8.22
N LYS A 741 -4.49 48.54 -8.42
CA LYS A 741 -3.89 49.88 -8.39
C LYS A 741 -3.23 50.20 -9.73
N GLY A 742 -3.86 51.11 -10.49
CA GLY A 742 -3.41 51.42 -11.85
C GLY A 742 -3.52 50.19 -12.77
N ARG A 743 -2.37 49.63 -13.17
CA ARG A 743 -2.28 48.41 -14.00
C ARG A 743 -1.77 47.20 -13.24
N THR A 744 -1.57 47.33 -11.93
CA THR A 744 -1.05 46.26 -11.08
C THR A 744 -2.20 45.69 -10.27
N LEU A 745 -2.47 44.42 -10.49
CA LEU A 745 -3.40 43.62 -9.70
C LEU A 745 -2.62 42.89 -8.61
N ARG A 746 -3.04 43.02 -7.36
CA ARG A 746 -2.48 42.31 -6.22
C ARG A 746 -3.48 41.28 -5.72
N VAL A 747 -2.99 40.07 -5.49
CA VAL A 747 -3.74 38.99 -4.87
C VAL A 747 -2.97 38.53 -3.64
N SER A 748 -3.61 38.57 -2.48
CA SER A 748 -3.05 38.07 -1.23
C SER A 748 -3.96 36.98 -0.68
N GLN A 749 -3.41 35.79 -0.49
CA GLN A 749 -4.09 34.62 0.06
C GLN A 749 -3.38 34.16 1.34
N LYS A 750 -4.17 33.79 2.34
CA LYS A 750 -3.72 33.16 3.58
C LYS A 750 -4.63 31.97 3.89
N GLN A 751 -4.05 30.79 4.00
CA GLN A 751 -4.74 29.58 4.47
C GLN A 751 -4.07 29.11 5.76
N LEU A 752 -4.83 29.06 6.84
CA LEU A 752 -4.39 28.63 8.17
C LEU A 752 -5.11 27.34 8.52
N VAL A 753 -4.40 26.21 8.58
CA VAL A 753 -4.92 24.95 9.12
C VAL A 753 -4.60 24.92 10.62
N LYS A 754 -5.64 24.85 11.46
CA LYS A 754 -5.54 24.96 12.92
C LYS A 754 -5.41 23.62 13.63
N THR A 755 -6.01 22.58 13.07
CA THR A 755 -6.07 21.25 13.70
C THR A 755 -5.39 20.21 12.83
N ARG A 756 -4.85 19.16 13.47
CA ARG A 756 -4.24 18.02 12.77
C ARG A 756 -5.29 17.11 12.13
N GLN A 757 -6.44 17.03 12.78
CA GLN A 757 -7.53 16.13 12.44
C GLN A 757 -8.88 16.84 12.50
N VAL A 758 -9.82 16.33 11.72
CA VAL A 758 -11.26 16.53 11.89
C VAL A 758 -11.83 15.24 12.47
N LEU A 759 -12.51 15.33 13.62
CA LEU A 759 -13.10 14.15 14.26
C LEU A 759 -14.23 13.57 13.40
N ARG A 760 -14.54 12.28 13.57
CA ARG A 760 -15.60 11.59 12.82
C ARG A 760 -16.94 12.31 12.92
N GLU A 761 -17.27 12.79 14.11
CA GLU A 761 -18.52 13.48 14.44
C GLU A 761 -18.55 14.90 13.85
N GLU A 762 -17.38 15.49 13.58
CA GLU A 762 -17.20 16.84 13.05
C GLU A 762 -17.17 16.86 11.50
N TYR A 763 -16.92 15.71 10.87
CA TYR A 763 -16.74 15.60 9.43
C TYR A 763 -17.92 16.16 8.59
N PRO A 764 -19.20 15.95 8.95
CA PRO A 764 -20.30 16.53 8.17
C PRO A 764 -20.27 18.06 8.13
N ASP A 765 -19.92 18.71 9.24
CA ASP A 765 -19.82 20.17 9.32
C ASP A 765 -18.59 20.69 8.58
N PHE A 766 -17.47 19.98 8.68
CA PHE A 766 -16.25 20.29 7.90
C PHE A 766 -16.49 20.13 6.39
N LYS A 767 -17.19 19.07 5.98
CA LYS A 767 -17.60 18.85 4.57
C LYS A 767 -18.38 20.03 4.04
N LYS A 768 -19.44 20.43 4.74
CA LYS A 768 -20.25 21.59 4.37
C LYS A 768 -19.41 22.87 4.28
N PHE A 769 -18.58 23.13 5.29
CA PHE A 769 -17.70 24.30 5.30
C PHE A 769 -16.76 24.32 4.09
N LEU A 770 -16.12 23.19 3.77
CA LEU A 770 -15.15 23.11 2.66
C LEU A 770 -15.83 23.19 1.29
N GLU A 771 -17.01 22.61 1.12
CA GLU A 771 -17.82 22.72 -0.10
C GLU A 771 -18.31 24.16 -0.32
N ASP A 772 -18.85 24.81 0.73
CA ASP A 772 -19.26 26.22 0.68
C ASP A 772 -18.07 27.14 0.38
N LEU A 773 -16.90 26.84 0.97
CA LEU A 773 -15.66 27.55 0.69
C LEU A 773 -15.21 27.34 -0.76
N ALA A 774 -15.26 26.11 -1.27
CA ALA A 774 -14.87 25.77 -2.64
C ALA A 774 -15.68 26.56 -3.67
N ILE A 775 -17.00 26.67 -3.48
CA ILE A 775 -17.90 27.45 -4.35
C ILE A 775 -17.51 28.94 -4.33
N LYS A 776 -17.21 29.50 -3.15
CA LYS A 776 -16.87 30.92 -3.01
C LYS A 776 -15.51 31.26 -3.62
N VAL A 777 -14.54 30.34 -3.58
CA VAL A 777 -13.21 30.58 -4.18
C VAL A 777 -13.14 30.24 -5.66
N ASP A 778 -14.22 29.69 -6.26
CA ASP A 778 -14.33 29.37 -7.70
C ASP A 778 -14.51 30.62 -8.60
N GLU A 779 -14.57 31.82 -8.00
CA GLU A 779 -14.63 33.07 -8.75
C GLU A 779 -13.30 33.40 -9.44
N HIS A 780 -13.35 33.74 -10.73
CA HIS A 780 -12.18 34.10 -11.52
C HIS A 780 -12.10 35.60 -11.80
N ILE A 781 -10.88 36.13 -11.85
CA ILE A 781 -10.63 37.49 -12.33
C ILE A 781 -10.79 37.53 -13.86
N ILE A 782 -11.65 38.43 -14.36
CA ILE A 782 -11.92 38.58 -15.79
C ILE A 782 -11.33 39.90 -16.28
N LEU A 783 -10.45 39.82 -17.28
CA LEU A 783 -9.97 40.95 -18.06
C LEU A 783 -10.68 41.00 -19.42
N GLU A 784 -10.74 42.16 -20.05
CA GLU A 784 -11.14 42.33 -21.45
C GLU A 784 -10.02 43.05 -22.22
N LYS A 785 -9.69 42.52 -23.40
CA LYS A 785 -8.74 43.16 -24.31
C LYS A 785 -9.40 44.32 -25.05
N LYS A 786 -8.85 45.53 -24.98
CA LYS A 786 -9.30 46.75 -25.69
C LYS A 786 -9.26 46.52 -27.20
N ASN A 787 -10.16 47.18 -27.93
CA ASN A 787 -10.16 47.12 -29.39
C ASN A 787 -8.82 47.65 -29.93
N GLY A 788 -8.04 46.79 -30.59
CA GLY A 788 -6.97 47.26 -31.45
C GLY A 788 -7.59 48.17 -32.51
N LYS A 789 -7.13 49.43 -32.61
CA LYS A 789 -7.33 50.21 -33.83
C LYS A 789 -6.87 49.31 -34.97
N LYS A 790 -7.79 48.88 -35.85
CA LYS A 790 -7.40 48.34 -37.15
C LYS A 790 -6.52 49.40 -37.80
N GLU A 791 -5.21 49.19 -37.82
CA GLU A 791 -4.37 49.90 -38.76
C GLU A 791 -4.96 49.59 -40.13
N LYS A 792 -5.56 50.61 -40.75
CA LYS A 792 -5.88 50.58 -42.16
C LYS A 792 -4.57 50.23 -42.85
N LYS A 793 -4.50 49.04 -43.47
CA LYS A 793 -3.50 48.74 -44.48
C LYS A 793 -3.58 49.84 -45.52
N GLY A 794 -2.70 50.83 -45.40
CA GLY A 794 -2.42 51.79 -46.45
C GLY A 794 -1.78 51.00 -47.60
N GLN A 795 -2.57 50.75 -48.63
CA GLN A 795 -2.01 50.50 -49.95
C GLN A 795 -1.18 51.72 -50.35
N GLY A 796 0.06 51.48 -50.78
CA GLY A 796 0.82 52.41 -51.60
C GLY A 796 1.77 53.32 -50.83
N ASN A 797 3.02 52.89 -50.68
CA ASN A 797 4.02 53.44 -51.59
C ASN A 797 5.25 52.53 -51.72
N ARG A 798 5.47 52.15 -52.97
CA ARG A 798 6.73 51.63 -53.51
C ARG A 798 7.75 52.77 -53.52
N LEU A 799 8.97 52.53 -53.02
CA LEU A 799 10.28 52.77 -53.68
C LEU A 799 11.41 53.18 -52.70
N ARG A 800 12.53 52.43 -52.82
CA ARG A 800 13.97 52.82 -52.86
C ARG A 800 14.52 53.69 -51.71
N PHE A 801 15.61 53.39 -51.03
CA PHE A 801 16.80 52.54 -51.24
C PHE A 801 17.18 51.88 -49.91
#